data_AF-A0AAN7KJ96-F1
#
_entry.id   AF-A0AAN7KJ96-F1
#
_cell.length_a   1.000
_cell.length_b   1.000
_cell.length_c   1.000
_cell.angle_alpha   90.00
_cell.angle_beta   90.00
_cell.angle_gamma   90.00
#
_symmetry.space_group_name_H-M   'P 1'
#
loop_
_entity.id
_entity.type
_entity.pdbx_description
1 polymer ?
#
loop_
_entity_poly.entity_id
_entity_poly.type
_entity_poly.pdbx_seq_one_letter_code
_entity_poly.pdbx_strand_id
1 'polypeptide(L)'
;MLQLLDLSPLPFQLELLVQCSCRSRSGPIWVLSVSGEGDSFGESCFMGSCFSSRVKDEIGSKGKFSGREGNGFSGGSNKVSSVSAPQTPRSEGDILQSSNLKSFTFSDLRTATRNFRPDSVIGEGGFGSVFKGWVDEETLAPARSGTGMLIAVKRLNQEGSQGHNEWLAEINFLGQLDHPNLVKLIGYCLEDEHRLLVYEFMPKRSLENHLFRRSTYYQTLSWKLRIKIALGAAKGLEYLHSDEVRVIYRDFKTSNILLDSNYDAKLSDFGLARDGPSGDKSHVSTRIMGTLGYAAPEYMATGQYTGRGALRAVKLAFRCLSVEPKLRPDINEVVKSLEQLQELEDAAASEYETFPPIPMFVKFIVYSHAFSVKDIASLILMDSLIKVSSNDDIGQSEMDHFEDENRPQEVKLLDEKLTCPYSSKRKRDYFYNELLQHAEEVNHLALIKYLEGVGSKEGPSKEVSESETPMEASHCVKFVVPWIGIVVNIPTRCGEDGRRVGESGSNLRDELIRRGFNPTRVTPLWNHKGHSGYAVVEFNKGWEGLYNALSFERDYEAKEYGRKDWIAEHGNPKIGHYAWVAKADDYKLENIVGEHLRKVGDLKTISEVMEEEDRKHDMLVSNLTYVIQEKSKHLQEIEDDCNKKMKYLKDAVAQKDQLLYEHNEELKKMQSSMHDHFKRILNDHEKQKLQIESHKKELELRGEELKKREARNEIERKKLLEDISKNAENNKALQLATQEQNRADENVLKLAEDQKRQKEDLHKKIIQLEKELDEKQALELEIEQLRGSLKVLEHMEGEDEKEIITKMDGLLKDLRDREEELADLDALKQELIVKERRINDELQDARKELIMAFTELPIRSHIRVKRLGELDFKPFFEAMKLKYNEDEADTKASEICTLWDLYLRDPNWHPFITTEVDGKVEQSIRRDDEKLKGLREQIGEGACTAVITALMEINEFNPSGSYPVCELWNYREGRKATLKEGVEVLLDLWNSQKRM
;
A
#
# COMPACT_ATOMS: atom_id res chain seq x y z
N MET A 1 -21.21 -7.45 -7.90
CA MET A 1 -22.37 -7.42 -8.82
C MET A 1 -21.98 -7.13 -10.27
N LEU A 2 -21.41 -5.98 -10.65
CA LEU A 2 -21.07 -5.71 -12.08
C LEU A 2 -20.19 -6.79 -12.74
N GLN A 3 -19.24 -7.38 -12.01
CA GLN A 3 -18.43 -8.52 -12.50
C GLN A 3 -19.27 -9.79 -12.75
N LEU A 4 -20.30 -10.03 -11.94
CA LEU A 4 -21.28 -11.11 -12.15
C LEU A 4 -22.20 -10.79 -13.35
N LEU A 5 -22.31 -9.53 -13.76
CA LEU A 5 -23.12 -9.12 -14.90
C LEU A 5 -22.34 -9.16 -16.23
N ASP A 6 -21.05 -9.55 -16.22
CA ASP A 6 -20.13 -9.42 -17.38
C ASP A 6 -19.92 -7.95 -17.84
N LEU A 7 -20.05 -6.99 -16.92
CA LEU A 7 -20.02 -5.55 -17.23
C LEU A 7 -18.71 -4.84 -16.85
N SER A 8 -17.60 -5.57 -16.68
CA SER A 8 -16.31 -4.99 -16.28
C SER A 8 -15.16 -5.37 -17.23
N PRO A 9 -14.26 -4.42 -17.60
CA PRO A 9 -13.23 -4.63 -18.61
C PRO A 9 -11.99 -5.41 -18.12
N LEU A 10 -11.21 -5.92 -19.08
CA LEU A 10 -9.83 -6.42 -18.93
C LEU A 10 -8.86 -5.30 -18.46
N PRO A 11 -7.71 -5.64 -17.85
CA PRO A 11 -6.85 -4.70 -17.13
C PRO A 11 -6.11 -3.76 -18.09
N PHE A 12 -6.29 -2.45 -17.92
CA PHE A 12 -5.34 -1.48 -18.41
C PHE A 12 -4.10 -1.48 -17.50
N GLN A 13 -2.95 -1.83 -18.07
CA GLN A 13 -1.65 -1.43 -17.54
C GLN A 13 -1.61 0.10 -17.50
N LEU A 14 -1.53 0.67 -16.31
CA LEU A 14 -1.08 2.04 -16.11
C LEU A 14 0.39 1.97 -15.73
N GLU A 15 1.25 2.24 -16.71
CA GLU A 15 2.60 2.75 -16.45
C GLU A 15 2.46 4.05 -15.65
N LEU A 16 2.70 3.97 -14.35
CA LEU A 16 3.09 5.15 -13.58
C LEU A 16 4.61 5.26 -13.70
N LEU A 17 5.03 6.25 -14.49
CA LEU A 17 6.33 6.90 -14.44
C LEU A 17 6.61 7.35 -13.00
N VAL A 18 7.13 6.43 -12.17
CA VAL A 18 7.97 6.80 -11.05
C VAL A 18 9.35 7.02 -11.64
N GLN A 19 9.70 8.28 -11.80
CA GLN A 19 11.04 8.73 -12.14
C GLN A 19 11.98 8.43 -10.97
N CYS A 20 12.34 7.17 -10.79
CA CYS A 20 13.45 6.77 -9.92
C CYS A 20 14.72 6.77 -10.77
N SER A 21 15.48 7.86 -10.66
CA SER A 21 16.82 7.96 -11.21
C SER A 21 17.72 6.91 -10.55
N CYS A 22 17.99 5.80 -11.24
CA CYS A 22 19.17 4.97 -11.04
C CYS A 22 19.49 4.24 -12.35
N ARG A 23 20.50 4.76 -13.04
CA ARG A 23 21.17 4.08 -14.15
C ARG A 23 21.71 2.73 -13.67
N SER A 24 21.46 1.65 -14.41
CA SER A 24 22.51 0.67 -14.68
C SER A 24 22.21 -0.09 -15.96
N ARG A 25 23.26 -0.21 -16.79
CA ARG A 25 23.28 -0.85 -18.09
C ARG A 25 23.33 -2.37 -17.94
N SER A 26 22.69 -3.02 -18.90
CA SER A 26 22.87 -4.39 -19.38
C SER A 26 24.31 -4.93 -19.37
N GLY A 27 24.47 -6.22 -19.03
CA GLY A 27 25.47 -7.09 -19.65
C GLY A 27 26.11 -8.13 -18.70
N PRO A 28 26.52 -9.31 -19.20
CA PRO A 28 26.28 -10.59 -18.51
C PRO A 28 27.54 -11.36 -18.07
N ILE A 29 27.33 -12.33 -17.17
CA ILE A 29 28.11 -13.58 -16.90
C ILE A 29 29.60 -13.40 -16.53
N TRP A 30 30.03 -13.96 -15.39
CA TRP A 30 31.08 -14.99 -15.26
C TRP A 30 31.27 -15.38 -13.79
N VAL A 31 31.36 -16.69 -13.56
CA VAL A 31 31.81 -17.37 -12.34
C VAL A 31 33.26 -17.02 -12.04
N LEU A 32 33.62 -16.80 -10.77
CA LEU A 32 34.94 -17.18 -10.23
C LEU A 32 34.98 -17.12 -8.69
N SER A 33 35.41 -18.24 -8.11
CA SER A 33 35.87 -18.44 -6.75
C SER A 33 37.35 -18.07 -6.64
N VAL A 34 37.75 -17.28 -5.64
CA VAL A 34 39.11 -17.16 -5.06
C VAL A 34 38.89 -16.61 -3.64
N SER A 35 38.99 -17.32 -2.50
CA SER A 35 40.11 -18.01 -1.82
C SER A 35 41.25 -17.11 -1.34
N GLY A 36 41.34 -16.92 -0.01
CA GLY A 36 42.54 -16.59 0.77
C GLY A 36 42.96 -15.12 0.78
N GLU A 37 43.54 -14.54 1.81
CA GLU A 37 44.05 -14.95 3.13
C GLU A 37 44.30 -13.61 3.89
N GLY A 38 43.98 -13.52 5.19
CA GLY A 38 44.98 -13.37 6.27
C GLY A 38 45.39 -11.91 6.46
N ASP A 39 45.42 -11.26 7.62
CA ASP A 39 45.56 -11.61 9.03
C ASP A 39 45.49 -10.24 9.78
N SER A 40 45.35 -10.04 11.07
CA SER A 40 45.03 -10.79 12.29
C SER A 40 45.15 -9.77 13.45
N PHE A 41 44.44 -9.99 14.55
CA PHE A 41 44.65 -9.55 15.96
C PHE A 41 43.26 -9.27 16.57
N GLY A 42 42.75 -9.93 17.62
CA GLY A 42 43.24 -11.03 18.46
C GLY A 42 42.24 -11.30 19.60
N GLU A 43 41.91 -12.58 19.77
CA GLU A 43 41.60 -13.36 20.98
C GLU A 43 40.82 -12.78 22.18
N SER A 44 39.77 -13.49 22.62
CA SER A 44 39.94 -14.56 23.64
C SER A 44 38.64 -15.36 23.85
N CYS A 45 38.81 -16.60 24.32
CA CYS A 45 37.86 -17.69 24.37
C CYS A 45 37.89 -18.33 25.77
N PHE A 46 36.77 -18.87 26.26
CA PHE A 46 36.58 -20.21 26.89
C PHE A 46 35.53 -20.33 28.02
N MET A 47 34.85 -21.47 27.92
CA MET A 47 33.84 -22.19 28.72
C MET A 47 33.70 -22.01 30.25
N GLY A 48 32.46 -22.25 30.72
CA GLY A 48 32.14 -22.84 32.03
C GLY A 48 30.73 -23.48 32.05
N SER A 49 30.62 -24.74 32.47
CA SER A 49 29.42 -25.60 32.38
C SER A 49 28.63 -25.75 33.69
N CYS A 50 27.37 -26.21 33.56
CA CYS A 50 26.58 -27.05 34.49
C CYS A 50 26.25 -26.57 35.92
N PHE A 51 24.95 -26.54 36.27
CA PHE A 51 24.36 -27.45 37.28
C PHE A 51 22.82 -27.50 37.21
N SER A 52 22.32 -28.71 37.44
CA SER A 52 20.94 -29.16 37.65
C SER A 52 20.22 -28.46 38.82
N SER A 53 18.87 -28.35 38.78
CA SER A 53 17.96 -29.06 39.72
C SER A 53 16.47 -28.67 39.59
N ARG A 54 15.62 -29.72 39.56
CA ARG A 54 14.19 -29.74 39.89
C ARG A 54 13.91 -29.21 41.30
N VAL A 55 12.76 -28.54 41.51
CA VAL A 55 11.94 -28.67 42.73
C VAL A 55 10.45 -28.56 42.36
N LYS A 56 9.70 -29.64 42.63
CA LYS A 56 8.26 -29.63 42.94
C LYS A 56 8.13 -29.35 44.44
N ASP A 57 7.09 -28.63 44.87
CA ASP A 57 6.03 -29.19 45.72
C ASP A 57 5.12 -28.11 46.35
N GLU A 58 3.92 -28.59 46.67
CA GLU A 58 2.70 -27.95 47.13
C GLU A 58 2.73 -27.48 48.62
N ILE A 59 1.54 -27.02 49.06
CA ILE A 59 1.04 -26.78 50.44
C ILE A 59 1.34 -25.35 50.93
N GLY A 60 0.40 -24.46 51.26
CA GLY A 60 -1.02 -24.58 51.59
C GLY A 60 -1.28 -23.81 52.89
N SER A 61 -2.18 -22.81 52.91
CA SER A 61 -3.05 -22.50 54.07
C SER A 61 -3.95 -21.26 53.88
N LYS A 62 -5.25 -21.55 53.88
CA LYS A 62 -6.34 -20.93 54.69
C LYS A 62 -6.41 -19.41 54.85
N GLY A 63 -7.52 -18.86 54.36
CA GLY A 63 -8.24 -17.72 54.94
C GLY A 63 -9.73 -17.80 54.61
N LYS A 64 -10.53 -18.33 55.55
CA LYS A 64 -12.00 -18.32 55.53
C LYS A 64 -12.51 -16.90 55.72
N PHE A 65 -13.53 -16.49 54.97
CA PHE A 65 -14.70 -15.82 55.55
C PHE A 65 -15.96 -16.26 54.81
N SER A 66 -16.95 -16.63 55.61
CA SER A 66 -18.20 -17.29 55.23
C SER A 66 -19.39 -16.46 55.69
N GLY A 67 -20.46 -16.47 54.89
CA GLY A 67 -21.84 -16.31 55.35
C GLY A 67 -22.65 -15.34 54.49
N ARG A 68 -23.88 -15.65 54.06
CA ARG A 68 -24.71 -16.85 54.22
C ARG A 68 -26.03 -16.66 53.42
N GLU A 69 -26.52 -17.76 52.81
CA GLU A 69 -27.93 -18.22 52.60
C GLU A 69 -29.02 -17.24 52.10
N GLY A 70 -29.98 -17.56 51.23
CA GLY A 70 -30.52 -18.73 50.51
C GLY A 70 -31.46 -18.17 49.40
N ASN A 71 -32.09 -18.86 48.46
CA ASN A 71 -32.88 -20.09 48.50
C ASN A 71 -33.17 -20.49 47.02
N GLY A 72 -33.26 -21.78 46.71
CA GLY A 72 -33.47 -22.27 45.34
C GLY A 72 -34.93 -22.26 44.86
N PHE A 73 -35.12 -22.28 43.54
CA PHE A 73 -36.22 -23.00 42.88
C PHE A 73 -35.81 -23.37 41.44
N SER A 74 -36.08 -24.63 41.10
CA SER A 74 -35.83 -25.31 39.83
C SER A 74 -36.76 -24.85 38.71
N GLY A 75 -36.23 -24.77 37.48
CA GLY A 75 -37.03 -24.66 36.27
C GLY A 75 -36.13 -24.68 35.03
N GLY A 76 -35.95 -25.86 34.44
CA GLY A 76 -35.20 -26.02 33.19
C GLY A 76 -35.93 -25.37 32.03
N SER A 77 -35.18 -24.67 31.18
CA SER A 77 -35.55 -24.47 29.78
C SER A 77 -34.29 -24.21 28.97
N ASN A 78 -34.11 -25.00 27.92
CA ASN A 78 -33.01 -24.95 26.96
C ASN A 78 -32.80 -23.52 26.46
N LYS A 79 -31.61 -22.96 26.65
CA LYS A 79 -31.15 -21.77 25.93
C LYS A 79 -30.06 -22.19 24.95
N VAL A 80 -30.42 -22.11 23.67
CA VAL A 80 -29.50 -21.99 22.55
C VAL A 80 -28.56 -20.81 22.83
N SER A 81 -27.26 -21.07 22.83
CA SER A 81 -26.23 -20.06 23.08
C SER A 81 -26.12 -19.15 21.86
N SER A 82 -26.75 -17.98 21.89
CA SER A 82 -26.46 -16.87 20.99
C SER A 82 -25.12 -16.25 21.41
N VAL A 83 -24.04 -16.57 20.69
CA VAL A 83 -22.71 -16.01 20.93
C VAL A 83 -22.70 -14.58 20.41
N SER A 84 -22.69 -13.60 21.32
CA SER A 84 -22.49 -12.18 21.00
C SER A 84 -20.98 -11.89 20.92
N ALA A 85 -20.55 -11.09 19.94
CA ALA A 85 -19.17 -10.64 19.85
C ALA A 85 -18.81 -9.73 21.06
N PRO A 86 -17.60 -9.84 21.65
CA PRO A 86 -17.25 -9.15 22.90
C PRO A 86 -16.71 -7.74 22.64
N GLN A 87 -17.06 -6.81 23.54
CA GLN A 87 -16.92 -5.35 23.38
C GLN A 87 -15.56 -4.72 23.82
N THR A 88 -14.44 -5.43 23.80
CA THR A 88 -13.12 -4.85 24.17
C THR A 88 -11.95 -5.47 23.37
N PRO A 89 -10.85 -4.73 23.11
CA PRO A 89 -9.68 -5.28 22.42
C PRO A 89 -9.03 -6.36 23.29
N ARG A 90 -9.10 -7.61 22.83
CA ARG A 90 -8.57 -8.80 23.49
C ARG A 90 -7.05 -8.90 23.32
N SER A 91 -6.36 -9.43 24.33
CA SER A 91 -4.94 -9.77 24.18
C SER A 91 -4.76 -11.01 23.30
N GLU A 92 -3.58 -11.21 22.69
CA GLU A 92 -3.29 -12.38 21.85
C GLU A 92 -3.57 -13.70 22.57
N GLY A 93 -3.24 -13.79 23.87
CA GLY A 93 -3.55 -14.95 24.70
C GLY A 93 -5.06 -15.20 24.87
N ASP A 94 -5.86 -14.14 25.00
CA ASP A 94 -7.32 -14.25 25.12
C ASP A 94 -7.96 -14.70 23.80
N ILE A 95 -7.46 -14.21 22.65
CA ILE A 95 -7.98 -14.58 21.32
C ILE A 95 -7.79 -16.09 21.08
N LEU A 96 -6.60 -16.62 21.39
CA LEU A 96 -6.30 -18.03 21.17
C LEU A 96 -7.08 -18.94 22.15
N GLN A 97 -7.25 -18.52 23.41
CA GLN A 97 -7.99 -19.30 24.42
C GLN A 97 -9.52 -19.27 24.25
N SER A 98 -10.07 -18.23 23.62
CA SER A 98 -11.53 -18.06 23.45
C SER A 98 -12.08 -18.62 22.13
N SER A 99 -11.21 -19.10 21.24
CA SER A 99 -11.60 -19.62 19.94
C SER A 99 -12.05 -21.09 20.04
N ASN A 100 -13.16 -21.45 19.39
CA ASN A 100 -13.61 -22.86 19.26
C ASN A 100 -12.78 -23.63 18.19
N LEU A 101 -11.55 -23.19 17.95
CA LEU A 101 -10.69 -23.63 16.86
C LEU A 101 -9.75 -24.74 17.30
N LYS A 102 -9.48 -25.69 16.41
CA LYS A 102 -8.47 -26.72 16.65
C LYS A 102 -7.06 -26.11 16.53
N SER A 103 -6.26 -26.26 17.58
CA SER A 103 -4.82 -26.06 17.49
C SER A 103 -4.18 -27.30 16.86
N PHE A 104 -3.59 -27.12 15.68
CA PHE A 104 -2.85 -28.15 14.94
C PHE A 104 -1.35 -27.96 15.15
N THR A 105 -0.60 -29.06 15.20
CA THR A 105 0.86 -28.99 15.12
C THR A 105 1.31 -28.80 13.67
N PHE A 106 2.50 -28.26 13.46
CA PHE A 106 3.08 -28.15 12.11
C PHE A 106 3.26 -29.53 11.49
N SER A 107 3.61 -30.54 12.30
CA SER A 107 3.73 -31.94 11.85
C SER A 107 2.40 -32.52 11.35
N ASP A 108 1.29 -32.17 12.00
CA ASP A 108 -0.05 -32.61 11.57
C ASP A 108 -0.36 -32.05 10.18
N LEU A 109 -0.22 -30.74 9.99
CA LEU A 109 -0.51 -30.08 8.72
C LEU A 109 0.48 -30.49 7.63
N ARG A 110 1.75 -30.70 7.99
CA ARG A 110 2.74 -31.26 7.08
C ARG A 110 2.31 -32.64 6.60
N THR A 111 1.82 -33.51 7.48
CA THR A 111 1.33 -34.85 7.11
C THR A 111 0.06 -34.77 6.27
N ALA A 112 -0.92 -33.97 6.68
CA ALA A 112 -2.20 -33.78 6.00
C ALA A 112 -2.05 -33.24 4.57
N THR A 113 -1.05 -32.39 4.34
CA THR A 113 -0.71 -31.78 3.03
C THR A 113 0.39 -32.54 2.27
N ARG A 114 0.83 -33.69 2.77
CA ARG A 114 1.89 -34.55 2.18
C ARG A 114 3.25 -33.86 2.04
N ASN A 115 3.64 -33.06 3.01
CA ASN A 115 4.80 -32.15 3.03
C ASN A 115 4.63 -30.94 2.09
N PHE A 116 3.45 -30.32 2.09
CA PHE A 116 3.18 -29.10 1.30
C PHE A 116 3.56 -29.25 -0.17
N ARG A 117 3.18 -30.37 -0.79
CA ARG A 117 3.62 -30.64 -2.18
C ARG A 117 3.12 -29.56 -3.13
N PRO A 118 3.95 -29.14 -4.12
CA PRO A 118 3.56 -28.13 -5.10
C PRO A 118 2.29 -28.49 -5.89
N ASP A 119 2.04 -29.78 -6.15
CA ASP A 119 0.83 -30.27 -6.84
C ASP A 119 -0.46 -30.14 -6.00
N SER A 120 -0.31 -29.88 -4.70
CA SER A 120 -1.43 -29.69 -3.77
C SER A 120 -1.76 -28.20 -3.58
N VAL A 121 -1.06 -27.28 -4.25
CA VAL A 121 -1.34 -25.84 -4.20
C VAL A 121 -2.67 -25.53 -4.91
N ILE A 122 -3.57 -24.87 -4.19
CA ILE A 122 -4.89 -24.47 -4.69
C ILE A 122 -5.05 -22.95 -4.85
N GLY A 123 -4.12 -22.17 -4.31
CA GLY A 123 -4.06 -20.72 -4.47
C GLY A 123 -2.72 -20.18 -4.00
N GLU A 124 -2.27 -19.10 -4.62
CA GLU A 124 -1.02 -18.41 -4.28
C GLU A 124 -1.24 -16.91 -4.50
N GLY A 125 -0.86 -16.08 -3.52
CA GLY A 125 -1.05 -14.64 -3.55
C GLY A 125 -0.19 -13.91 -2.52
N GLY A 126 -0.40 -12.59 -2.37
CA GLY A 126 0.37 -11.75 -1.43
C GLY A 126 0.32 -12.21 0.04
N PHE A 127 -0.72 -12.97 0.39
CA PHE A 127 -0.99 -13.50 1.73
C PHE A 127 -0.47 -14.94 1.92
N GLY A 128 0.34 -15.44 1.00
CA GLY A 128 0.95 -16.78 1.07
C GLY A 128 0.26 -17.83 0.18
N SER A 129 0.62 -19.09 0.43
CA SER A 129 0.21 -20.23 -0.40
C SER A 129 -0.82 -21.10 0.32
N VAL A 130 -1.84 -21.54 -0.40
CA VAL A 130 -2.90 -22.41 0.11
C VAL A 130 -2.74 -23.82 -0.44
N PHE A 131 -2.70 -24.80 0.45
CA PHE A 131 -2.51 -26.21 0.13
C PHE A 131 -3.76 -27.02 0.44
N LYS A 132 -4.04 -28.03 -0.39
CA LYS A 132 -5.07 -29.02 -0.15
C LYS A 132 -4.56 -30.09 0.84
N GLY A 133 -5.37 -30.44 1.83
CA GLY A 133 -5.06 -31.48 2.81
C GLY A 133 -6.26 -32.36 3.16
N TRP A 134 -6.00 -33.41 3.93
CA TRP A 134 -7.01 -34.33 4.44
C TRP A 134 -6.83 -34.55 5.94
N VAL A 135 -7.93 -34.44 6.69
CA VAL A 135 -8.00 -34.75 8.11
C VAL A 135 -9.22 -35.65 8.38
N ASP A 136 -9.18 -36.39 9.46
CA ASP A 136 -10.33 -37.17 9.93
C ASP A 136 -11.47 -36.23 10.37
N GLU A 137 -12.72 -36.61 10.12
CA GLU A 137 -13.88 -35.73 10.32
C GLU A 137 -14.19 -35.50 11.80
N GLU A 138 -14.00 -36.53 12.65
CA GLU A 138 -14.29 -36.43 14.09
C GLU A 138 -13.05 -36.00 14.89
N THR A 139 -11.89 -36.62 14.62
CA THR A 139 -10.68 -36.40 15.43
C THR A 139 -9.84 -35.22 14.95
N LEU A 140 -10.07 -34.74 13.72
CA LEU A 140 -9.23 -33.76 13.01
C LEU A 140 -7.76 -34.18 12.91
N ALA A 141 -7.44 -35.46 13.09
CA ALA A 141 -6.08 -35.97 12.90
C ALA A 141 -5.73 -36.08 11.40
N PRO A 142 -4.44 -36.03 11.01
CA PRO A 142 -4.05 -36.17 9.60
C PRO A 142 -4.55 -37.48 8.98
N ALA A 143 -5.27 -37.39 7.86
CA ALA A 143 -5.82 -38.54 7.16
C ALA A 143 -5.07 -38.82 5.85
N ARG A 144 -5.22 -40.04 5.33
CA ARG A 144 -4.69 -40.37 4.00
C ARG A 144 -5.49 -39.62 2.93
N SER A 145 -4.83 -39.22 1.86
CA SER A 145 -5.51 -38.51 0.78
C SER A 145 -6.60 -39.38 0.15
N GLY A 146 -7.78 -38.79 -0.03
CA GLY A 146 -8.98 -39.50 -0.50
C GLY A 146 -9.79 -40.15 0.62
N THR A 147 -9.32 -40.10 1.87
CA THR A 147 -10.05 -40.54 3.07
C THR A 147 -10.16 -39.38 4.07
N GLY A 148 -11.32 -39.17 4.67
CA GLY A 148 -11.57 -38.07 5.61
C GLY A 148 -12.01 -36.75 4.95
N MET A 149 -12.17 -35.73 5.78
CA MET A 149 -12.59 -34.38 5.42
C MET A 149 -11.47 -33.62 4.69
N LEU A 150 -11.86 -32.97 3.59
CA LEU A 150 -10.98 -32.10 2.81
C LEU A 150 -10.81 -30.74 3.51
N ILE A 151 -9.56 -30.30 3.62
CA ILE A 151 -9.20 -29.00 4.20
C ILE A 151 -8.35 -28.16 3.26
N ALA A 152 -8.41 -26.84 3.46
CA ALA A 152 -7.52 -25.88 2.84
C ALA A 152 -6.58 -25.30 3.91
N VAL A 153 -5.28 -25.48 3.74
CA VAL A 153 -4.24 -25.02 4.67
C VAL A 153 -3.54 -23.80 4.06
N LYS A 154 -3.82 -22.61 4.57
CA LYS A 154 -3.14 -21.37 4.17
C LYS A 154 -1.87 -21.22 5.00
N ARG A 155 -0.72 -21.22 4.33
CA ARG A 155 0.59 -20.92 4.91
C ARG A 155 0.94 -19.49 4.58
N LEU A 156 1.03 -18.64 5.60
CA LEU A 156 1.34 -17.22 5.43
C LEU A 156 2.81 -17.01 5.08
N ASN A 157 3.09 -15.93 4.33
CA ASN A 157 4.44 -15.53 4.00
C ASN A 157 5.22 -15.14 5.26
N GLN A 158 6.46 -15.61 5.38
CA GLN A 158 7.31 -15.40 6.57
C GLN A 158 8.01 -14.03 6.59
N GLU A 159 7.88 -13.25 5.51
CA GLU A 159 8.54 -11.95 5.37
C GLU A 159 7.63 -10.81 5.89
N GLY A 160 7.84 -10.39 7.15
CA GLY A 160 7.32 -9.13 7.71
C GLY A 160 6.22 -9.24 8.78
N SER A 161 6.05 -8.15 9.56
CA SER A 161 5.05 -8.04 10.65
C SER A 161 3.59 -7.98 10.17
N GLN A 162 3.37 -7.84 8.86
CA GLN A 162 2.04 -7.76 8.27
C GLN A 162 1.31 -9.12 8.31
N GLY A 163 1.99 -10.23 7.98
CA GLY A 163 1.37 -11.56 7.93
C GLY A 163 0.90 -12.07 9.30
N HIS A 164 1.59 -11.71 10.38
CA HIS A 164 1.17 -12.06 11.74
C HIS A 164 -0.09 -11.28 12.18
N ASN A 165 -0.19 -9.99 11.84
CA ASN A 165 -1.38 -9.20 12.15
C ASN A 165 -2.62 -9.69 11.38
N GLU A 166 -2.45 -10.10 10.13
CA GLU A 166 -3.52 -10.69 9.33
C GLU A 166 -3.93 -12.06 9.90
N TRP A 167 -2.97 -12.89 10.31
CA TRP A 167 -3.25 -14.15 10.99
C TRP A 167 -4.09 -13.96 12.26
N LEU A 168 -3.69 -13.03 13.12
CA LEU A 168 -4.42 -12.71 14.34
C LEU A 168 -5.82 -12.17 14.05
N ALA A 169 -5.96 -11.31 13.04
CA ALA A 169 -7.26 -10.79 12.61
C ALA A 169 -8.18 -11.93 12.13
N GLU A 170 -7.68 -12.84 11.30
CA GLU A 170 -8.46 -13.98 10.81
C GLU A 170 -8.94 -14.87 11.96
N ILE A 171 -8.08 -15.19 12.93
CA ILE A 171 -8.49 -15.98 14.10
C ILE A 171 -9.50 -15.24 14.95
N ASN A 172 -9.29 -13.95 15.21
CA ASN A 172 -10.18 -13.16 16.04
C ASN A 172 -11.59 -13.08 15.45
N PHE A 173 -11.72 -12.84 14.14
CA PHE A 173 -13.01 -12.73 13.48
C PHE A 173 -13.59 -14.11 13.12
N LEU A 174 -12.96 -14.88 12.22
CA LEU A 174 -13.53 -16.16 11.77
C LEU A 174 -13.53 -17.25 12.85
N GLY A 175 -12.70 -17.15 13.89
CA GLY A 175 -12.73 -18.09 15.01
C GLY A 175 -13.97 -17.99 15.88
N GLN A 176 -14.74 -16.91 15.76
CA GLN A 176 -15.95 -16.64 16.55
C GLN A 176 -17.23 -16.52 15.69
N LEU A 177 -17.10 -16.46 14.37
CA LEU A 177 -18.22 -16.28 13.43
C LEU A 177 -18.60 -17.61 12.78
N ASP A 178 -19.89 -17.90 12.73
CA ASP A 178 -20.44 -19.08 12.04
C ASP A 178 -21.66 -18.67 11.21
N HIS A 179 -21.54 -18.77 9.88
CA HIS A 179 -22.60 -18.38 8.94
C HIS A 179 -22.43 -19.13 7.61
N PRO A 180 -23.52 -19.59 6.97
CA PRO A 180 -23.45 -20.38 5.73
C PRO A 180 -22.75 -19.69 4.56
N ASN A 181 -22.72 -18.35 4.54
CA ASN A 181 -22.02 -17.55 3.52
C ASN A 181 -20.65 -17.01 3.97
N LEU A 182 -20.07 -17.54 5.04
CA LEU A 182 -18.69 -17.29 5.45
C LEU A 182 -17.91 -18.61 5.42
N VAL A 183 -16.65 -18.57 5.00
CA VAL A 183 -15.79 -19.77 5.00
C VAL A 183 -15.44 -20.12 6.45
N LYS A 184 -15.72 -21.37 6.83
CA LYS A 184 -15.45 -21.87 8.17
C LYS A 184 -13.96 -22.06 8.40
N LEU A 185 -13.44 -21.35 9.42
CA LEU A 185 -12.13 -21.60 9.98
C LEU A 185 -12.23 -22.80 10.94
N ILE A 186 -11.48 -23.87 10.65
CA ILE A 186 -11.46 -25.12 11.41
C ILE A 186 -10.40 -25.04 12.51
N GLY A 187 -9.27 -24.42 12.21
CA GLY A 187 -8.16 -24.36 13.14
C GLY A 187 -6.98 -23.53 12.67
N TYR A 188 -5.92 -23.55 13.47
CA TYR A 188 -4.70 -22.80 13.22
C TYR A 188 -3.47 -23.58 13.68
N CYS A 189 -2.30 -23.18 13.21
CA CYS A 189 -1.00 -23.63 13.71
C CYS A 189 -0.16 -22.42 14.12
N LEU A 190 0.36 -22.47 15.34
CA LEU A 190 1.26 -21.49 15.94
C LEU A 190 2.45 -22.25 16.55
N GLU A 191 3.47 -22.54 15.73
CA GLU A 191 4.70 -23.21 16.16
C GLU A 191 5.90 -22.50 15.56
N ASP A 192 6.88 -22.09 16.38
CA ASP A 192 8.06 -21.34 15.97
C ASP A 192 7.71 -20.14 15.05
N GLU A 193 8.26 -20.12 13.83
CA GLU A 193 8.03 -19.13 12.77
C GLU A 193 6.91 -19.55 11.78
N HIS A 194 6.14 -20.59 12.11
CA HIS A 194 5.07 -21.11 11.28
C HIS A 194 3.72 -20.56 11.74
N ARG A 195 3.08 -19.78 10.86
CA ARG A 195 1.70 -19.30 11.01
C ARG A 195 0.86 -19.90 9.90
N LEU A 196 -0.06 -20.79 10.25
CA LEU A 196 -0.97 -21.42 9.29
C LEU A 196 -2.41 -21.33 9.78
N LEU A 197 -3.34 -21.32 8.82
CA LEU A 197 -4.78 -21.33 9.03
C LEU A 197 -5.39 -22.49 8.25
N VAL A 198 -6.38 -23.16 8.85
CA VAL A 198 -7.01 -24.36 8.32
C VAL A 198 -8.49 -24.07 8.12
N TYR A 199 -8.96 -24.13 6.88
CA TYR A 199 -10.34 -23.87 6.50
C TYR A 199 -11.00 -25.12 5.92
N GLU A 200 -12.33 -25.09 5.84
CA GLU A 200 -13.07 -25.99 4.96
C GLU A 200 -12.58 -25.84 3.51
N PHE A 201 -12.50 -26.95 2.78
CA PHE A 201 -12.08 -26.92 1.39
C PHE A 201 -13.23 -26.51 0.46
N MET A 202 -12.99 -25.52 -0.40
CA MET A 202 -13.95 -25.00 -1.37
C MET A 202 -13.68 -25.54 -2.78
N PRO A 203 -14.38 -26.60 -3.23
CA PRO A 203 -14.00 -27.36 -4.43
C PRO A 203 -14.14 -26.60 -5.75
N LYS A 204 -15.05 -25.62 -5.83
CA LYS A 204 -15.22 -24.79 -7.03
C LYS A 204 -14.31 -23.55 -7.01
N ARG A 205 -13.47 -23.37 -5.98
CA ARG A 205 -12.51 -22.26 -5.84
C ARG A 205 -13.18 -20.88 -5.90
N SER A 206 -12.42 -19.83 -6.18
CA SER A 206 -12.91 -18.45 -6.21
C SER A 206 -13.81 -18.16 -7.41
N LEU A 207 -14.76 -17.26 -7.22
CA LEU A 207 -15.64 -16.73 -8.25
C LEU A 207 -14.85 -16.09 -9.41
N GLU A 208 -13.72 -15.45 -9.11
CA GLU A 208 -12.78 -14.92 -10.12
C GLU A 208 -12.38 -15.97 -11.17
N ASN A 209 -12.17 -17.23 -10.76
CA ASN A 209 -11.82 -18.30 -11.69
C ASN A 209 -12.93 -18.61 -12.69
N HIS A 210 -14.19 -18.44 -12.30
CA HIS A 210 -15.35 -18.70 -13.18
C HIS A 210 -15.70 -17.51 -14.09
N LEU A 211 -15.30 -16.29 -13.69
CA LEU A 211 -15.60 -15.07 -14.46
C LEU A 211 -14.48 -14.70 -15.44
N PHE A 212 -13.21 -14.82 -15.04
CA PHE A 212 -12.10 -14.22 -15.80
C PHE A 212 -11.08 -15.23 -16.35
N ARG A 213 -10.97 -16.44 -15.78
CA ARG A 213 -10.03 -17.44 -16.31
C ARG A 213 -10.65 -18.21 -17.47
N ARG A 214 -10.17 -17.93 -18.68
CA ARG A 214 -10.49 -18.69 -19.91
C ARG A 214 -9.80 -20.06 -19.90
N SER A 215 -10.28 -20.98 -19.07
CA SER A 215 -9.86 -22.38 -19.06
C SER A 215 -11.05 -23.28 -19.31
N THR A 216 -10.90 -24.29 -20.17
CA THR A 216 -11.92 -25.32 -20.45
C THR A 216 -12.33 -26.14 -19.22
N TYR A 217 -11.60 -26.01 -18.11
CA TYR A 217 -11.86 -26.69 -16.85
C TYR A 217 -13.00 -26.06 -16.03
N TYR A 218 -13.29 -24.77 -16.22
CA TYR A 218 -14.33 -24.06 -15.47
C TYR A 218 -15.56 -23.82 -16.35
N GLN A 219 -16.73 -24.26 -15.90
CA GLN A 219 -17.99 -24.02 -16.59
C GLN A 219 -18.40 -22.56 -16.44
N THR A 220 -18.84 -21.93 -17.53
CA THR A 220 -19.39 -20.57 -17.50
C THR A 220 -20.63 -20.53 -16.62
N LEU A 221 -20.71 -19.54 -15.72
CA LEU A 221 -21.85 -19.40 -14.81
C LEU A 221 -23.08 -18.88 -15.56
N SER A 222 -24.20 -19.62 -15.46
CA SER A 222 -25.51 -19.15 -15.92
C SER A 222 -25.99 -17.97 -15.09
N TRP A 223 -26.86 -17.12 -15.66
CA TRP A 223 -27.39 -15.94 -14.99
C TRP A 223 -28.00 -16.26 -13.60
N LYS A 224 -28.86 -17.29 -13.52
CA LYS A 224 -29.39 -17.84 -12.25
C LYS A 224 -28.31 -18.10 -11.20
N LEU A 225 -27.21 -18.77 -11.59
CA LEU A 225 -26.10 -19.04 -10.67
C LEU A 225 -25.38 -17.76 -10.27
N ARG A 226 -25.25 -16.79 -11.19
CA ARG A 226 -24.62 -15.50 -10.88
C ARG A 226 -25.45 -14.68 -9.88
N ILE A 227 -26.78 -14.68 -10.00
CA ILE A 227 -27.69 -14.05 -9.03
C ILE A 227 -27.64 -14.78 -7.69
N LYS A 228 -27.68 -16.12 -7.69
CA LYS A 228 -27.52 -16.95 -6.47
C LYS A 228 -26.22 -16.62 -5.73
N ILE A 229 -25.11 -16.53 -6.46
CA ILE A 229 -23.80 -16.19 -5.90
C ILE A 229 -23.77 -14.75 -5.37
N ALA A 230 -24.34 -13.79 -6.11
CA ALA A 230 -24.45 -12.39 -5.66
C ALA A 230 -25.21 -12.29 -4.34
N LEU A 231 -26.34 -13.01 -4.26
CA LEU A 231 -27.19 -13.05 -3.09
C LEU A 231 -26.46 -13.68 -1.90
N GLY A 232 -25.81 -14.83 -2.09
CA GLY A 232 -25.03 -15.48 -1.03
C GLY A 232 -23.92 -14.58 -0.48
N ALA A 233 -23.16 -13.92 -1.37
CA ALA A 233 -22.13 -12.97 -0.96
C ALA A 233 -22.71 -11.77 -0.21
N ALA A 234 -23.88 -11.26 -0.62
CA ALA A 234 -24.58 -10.17 0.05
C ALA A 234 -25.10 -10.58 1.44
N LYS A 235 -25.65 -11.79 1.60
CA LYS A 235 -26.07 -12.34 2.91
C LYS A 235 -24.90 -12.50 3.86
N GLY A 236 -23.72 -12.88 3.35
CA GLY A 236 -22.48 -12.88 4.14
C GLY A 236 -22.12 -11.50 4.68
N LEU A 237 -22.21 -10.45 3.86
CA LEU A 237 -21.99 -9.07 4.29
C LEU A 237 -23.08 -8.55 5.23
N GLU A 238 -24.34 -8.92 5.00
CA GLU A 238 -25.48 -8.56 5.85
C GLU A 238 -25.29 -9.09 7.28
N TYR A 239 -24.90 -10.35 7.41
CA TYR A 239 -24.54 -10.94 8.70
C TYR A 239 -23.40 -10.19 9.38
N LEU A 240 -22.32 -9.87 8.67
CA LEU A 240 -21.17 -9.15 9.23
C LEU A 240 -21.55 -7.74 9.70
N HIS A 241 -22.41 -7.04 8.97
CA HIS A 241 -22.85 -5.69 9.31
C HIS A 241 -24.02 -5.64 10.30
N SER A 242 -24.55 -6.79 10.72
CA SER A 242 -25.63 -6.86 11.70
C SER A 242 -25.25 -6.18 13.03
N ASP A 243 -26.26 -5.73 13.78
CA ASP A 243 -26.07 -5.07 15.07
C ASP A 243 -25.34 -5.94 16.09
N GLU A 244 -25.40 -7.26 15.94
CA GLU A 244 -24.78 -8.25 16.84
C GLU A 244 -23.30 -8.48 16.52
N VAL A 245 -22.92 -8.46 15.24
CA VAL A 245 -21.56 -8.79 14.78
C VAL A 245 -20.70 -7.54 14.57
N ARG A 246 -21.24 -6.53 13.87
CA ARG A 246 -20.56 -5.25 13.57
C ARG A 246 -19.11 -5.39 13.10
N VAL A 247 -18.87 -6.19 12.07
CA VAL A 247 -17.54 -6.37 11.47
C VAL A 247 -17.49 -5.74 10.08
N ILE A 248 -16.49 -4.89 9.84
CA ILE A 248 -16.19 -4.32 8.52
C ILE A 248 -15.19 -5.24 7.82
N TYR A 249 -15.63 -5.92 6.74
CA TYR A 249 -14.83 -6.91 6.01
C TYR A 249 -13.64 -6.31 5.21
N ARG A 250 -13.81 -5.13 4.62
CA ARG A 250 -12.81 -4.33 3.86
C ARG A 250 -12.17 -4.93 2.60
N ASP A 251 -12.23 -6.25 2.38
CA ASP A 251 -11.62 -6.89 1.19
C ASP A 251 -12.65 -7.63 0.32
N PHE A 252 -13.76 -6.97 0.01
CA PHE A 252 -14.82 -7.55 -0.83
C PHE A 252 -14.45 -7.55 -2.31
N LYS A 253 -14.06 -8.72 -2.83
CA LYS A 253 -13.66 -8.94 -4.23
C LYS A 253 -13.96 -10.37 -4.70
N THR A 254 -14.01 -10.58 -6.01
CA THR A 254 -14.32 -11.89 -6.62
C THR A 254 -13.31 -12.99 -6.31
N SER A 255 -12.06 -12.65 -6.00
CA SER A 255 -11.04 -13.63 -5.58
C SER A 255 -11.26 -14.15 -4.15
N ASN A 256 -11.97 -13.40 -3.30
CA ASN A 256 -12.28 -13.78 -1.92
C ASN A 256 -13.69 -14.39 -1.75
N ILE A 257 -14.50 -14.45 -2.81
CA ILE A 257 -15.78 -15.16 -2.82
C ILE A 257 -15.50 -16.58 -3.32
N LEU A 258 -15.50 -17.55 -2.40
CA LEU A 258 -15.26 -18.96 -2.73
C LEU A 258 -16.59 -19.69 -2.94
N LEU A 259 -16.57 -20.71 -3.78
CA LEU A 259 -17.74 -21.48 -4.18
C LEU A 259 -17.60 -22.94 -3.72
N ASP A 260 -18.64 -23.45 -3.09
CA ASP A 260 -18.72 -24.85 -2.68
C ASP A 260 -19.17 -25.75 -3.85
N SER A 261 -19.46 -27.04 -3.58
CA SER A 261 -19.94 -27.98 -4.59
C SER A 261 -21.25 -27.57 -5.26
N ASN A 262 -22.11 -26.83 -4.54
CA ASN A 262 -23.45 -26.40 -4.94
C ASN A 262 -23.48 -24.96 -5.48
N TYR A 263 -22.30 -24.36 -5.71
CA TYR A 263 -22.13 -22.96 -6.09
C TYR A 263 -22.70 -21.98 -5.04
N ASP A 264 -22.81 -22.40 -3.78
CA ASP A 264 -23.10 -21.49 -2.68
C ASP A 264 -21.85 -20.65 -2.38
N ALA A 265 -22.07 -19.35 -2.28
CA ALA A 265 -21.00 -18.37 -2.13
C ALA A 265 -20.63 -18.18 -0.66
N LYS A 266 -19.33 -18.24 -0.36
CA LYS A 266 -18.77 -17.99 0.97
C LYS A 266 -17.65 -16.96 0.93
N LEU A 267 -17.70 -15.95 1.81
CA LEU A 267 -16.65 -14.95 1.95
C LEU A 267 -15.45 -15.56 2.71
N SER A 268 -14.25 -15.30 2.22
CA SER A 268 -12.97 -15.79 2.76
C SER A 268 -12.00 -14.65 3.04
N ASP A 269 -10.83 -14.92 3.64
CA ASP A 269 -9.75 -13.93 3.78
C ASP A 269 -10.11 -12.67 4.61
N PHE A 270 -10.13 -12.85 5.94
CA PHE A 270 -10.49 -11.81 6.91
C PHE A 270 -9.28 -11.05 7.45
N GLY A 271 -8.10 -11.19 6.84
CA GLY A 271 -6.85 -10.58 7.34
C GLY A 271 -6.92 -9.05 7.42
N LEU A 272 -7.81 -8.44 6.65
CA LEU A 272 -8.09 -7.00 6.67
C LEU A 272 -9.37 -6.64 7.43
N ALA A 273 -10.09 -7.55 8.07
CA ALA A 273 -11.33 -7.20 8.79
C ALA A 273 -11.05 -6.31 10.03
N ARG A 274 -12.07 -5.54 10.44
CA ARG A 274 -12.02 -4.67 11.63
C ARG A 274 -13.38 -4.60 12.31
N ASP A 275 -13.37 -4.26 13.59
CA ASP A 275 -14.60 -3.89 14.30
C ASP A 275 -15.22 -2.64 13.68
N GLY A 276 -16.54 -2.67 13.57
CA GLY A 276 -17.38 -1.55 13.19
C GLY A 276 -17.45 -0.49 14.30
N PRO A 277 -17.96 0.70 13.98
CA PRO A 277 -18.05 1.78 14.95
C PRO A 277 -18.99 1.39 16.12
N SER A 278 -18.61 1.78 17.34
CA SER A 278 -19.38 1.54 18.57
C SER A 278 -20.11 2.81 19.02
N GLY A 279 -21.37 2.68 19.46
CA GLY A 279 -22.22 3.79 19.91
C GLY A 279 -22.71 4.69 18.76
N ASP A 280 -22.90 5.99 19.00
CA ASP A 280 -23.38 6.97 18.00
C ASP A 280 -22.33 7.38 16.94
N LYS A 281 -21.25 6.61 16.77
CA LYS A 281 -20.19 6.91 15.80
C LYS A 281 -20.57 6.39 14.43
N SER A 282 -20.53 7.24 13.41
CA SER A 282 -20.85 6.88 12.01
C SER A 282 -19.65 6.44 11.17
N HIS A 283 -18.43 6.49 11.71
CA HIS A 283 -17.21 6.22 10.95
C HIS A 283 -16.08 5.66 11.82
N VAL A 284 -15.15 4.92 11.19
CA VAL A 284 -13.91 4.42 11.79
C VAL A 284 -12.73 4.95 10.97
N SER A 285 -11.87 5.79 11.55
CA SER A 285 -10.68 6.32 10.87
C SER A 285 -9.58 5.26 10.80
N THR A 286 -9.31 4.72 9.61
CA THR A 286 -8.25 3.73 9.36
C THR A 286 -7.42 4.09 8.11
N ARG A 287 -6.20 3.55 7.98
CA ARG A 287 -5.38 3.70 6.76
C ARG A 287 -6.13 3.12 5.55
N ILE A 288 -6.01 3.77 4.39
CA ILE A 288 -6.60 3.30 3.13
C ILE A 288 -6.00 1.93 2.79
N MET A 289 -6.84 0.89 2.72
CA MET A 289 -6.46 -0.48 2.40
C MET A 289 -7.57 -1.09 1.51
N GLY A 290 -7.19 -1.83 0.46
CA GLY A 290 -8.09 -2.40 -0.55
C GLY A 290 -7.39 -2.58 -1.91
N THR A 291 -8.02 -3.29 -2.84
CA THR A 291 -7.50 -3.51 -4.22
C THR A 291 -8.01 -2.41 -5.17
N LEU A 292 -7.11 -1.77 -5.93
CA LEU A 292 -7.42 -0.64 -6.83
C LEU A 292 -8.08 -1.11 -8.15
N GLY A 293 -9.16 -0.44 -8.59
CA GLY A 293 -9.66 -0.51 -9.98
C GLY A 293 -11.08 -1.04 -10.19
N TYR A 294 -12.10 -0.18 -10.04
CA TYR A 294 -13.50 -0.52 -10.38
C TYR A 294 -14.31 0.72 -10.79
N ALA A 295 -14.52 0.93 -12.11
CA ALA A 295 -15.72 1.53 -12.76
C ALA A 295 -15.47 1.89 -14.25
N ALA A 296 -16.41 1.53 -15.15
CA ALA A 296 -17.14 2.40 -16.08
C ALA A 296 -18.20 1.58 -16.91
N PRO A 297 -19.38 2.14 -17.29
CA PRO A 297 -20.60 1.39 -17.61
C PRO A 297 -21.05 1.38 -19.11
N GLU A 298 -20.19 1.67 -20.08
CA GLU A 298 -20.60 1.93 -21.47
C GLU A 298 -20.72 0.72 -22.43
N TYR A 299 -20.44 -0.52 -22.02
CA TYR A 299 -20.43 -1.67 -22.94
C TYR A 299 -21.53 -2.70 -22.64
N MET A 300 -22.67 -2.60 -23.34
CA MET A 300 -23.73 -3.63 -23.37
C MET A 300 -24.18 -3.89 -24.81
N ALA A 301 -23.43 -4.72 -25.54
CA ALA A 301 -23.88 -5.30 -26.79
C ALA A 301 -23.38 -6.74 -26.89
N THR A 302 -24.16 -7.69 -26.33
CA THR A 302 -24.42 -9.02 -26.91
C THR A 302 -25.23 -9.89 -25.93
N GLY A 303 -26.46 -10.23 -26.31
CA GLY A 303 -27.08 -11.51 -25.96
C GLY A 303 -28.11 -11.55 -24.83
N GLN A 304 -29.38 -11.40 -25.21
CA GLN A 304 -30.58 -12.11 -24.69
C GLN A 304 -30.67 -12.43 -23.19
N TYR A 305 -31.18 -11.47 -22.39
CA TYR A 305 -31.82 -11.75 -21.10
C TYR A 305 -33.10 -10.91 -20.99
N THR A 306 -34.05 -11.32 -20.14
CA THR A 306 -35.29 -10.55 -19.90
C THR A 306 -34.90 -9.13 -19.46
N GLY A 307 -35.09 -8.12 -20.32
CA GLY A 307 -34.52 -6.78 -20.12
C GLY A 307 -34.86 -6.11 -18.78
N ARG A 308 -35.91 -6.56 -18.09
CA ARG A 308 -36.30 -6.08 -16.76
C ARG A 308 -35.37 -6.54 -15.63
N GLY A 309 -34.91 -7.80 -15.64
CA GLY A 309 -34.04 -8.34 -14.59
C GLY A 309 -32.63 -7.76 -14.64
N ALA A 310 -32.03 -7.74 -15.84
CA ALA A 310 -30.70 -7.16 -16.06
C ALA A 310 -30.68 -5.65 -15.72
N LEU A 311 -31.69 -4.88 -16.15
CA LEU A 311 -31.78 -3.45 -15.84
C LEU A 311 -31.88 -3.16 -14.34
N ARG A 312 -32.64 -3.98 -13.59
CA ARG A 312 -32.73 -3.87 -12.12
C ARG A 312 -31.39 -4.18 -11.45
N ALA A 313 -30.68 -5.22 -11.89
CA ALA A 313 -29.36 -5.57 -11.38
C ALA A 313 -28.31 -4.47 -11.65
N VAL A 314 -28.33 -3.85 -12.84
CA VAL A 314 -27.46 -2.71 -13.18
C VAL A 314 -27.76 -1.49 -12.33
N LYS A 315 -29.05 -1.14 -12.15
CA LYS A 315 -29.46 -0.03 -11.28
C LYS A 315 -29.01 -0.24 -9.83
N LEU A 316 -29.17 -1.46 -9.32
CA LEU A 316 -28.72 -1.83 -7.98
C LEU A 316 -27.20 -1.68 -7.84
N ALA A 317 -26.44 -2.17 -8.82
CA ALA A 317 -24.99 -2.06 -8.83
C ALA A 317 -24.51 -0.61 -8.91
N PHE A 318 -25.17 0.24 -9.71
CA PHE A 318 -24.87 1.66 -9.81
C PHE A 318 -25.08 2.38 -8.47
N ARG A 319 -26.19 2.11 -7.77
CA ARG A 319 -26.45 2.65 -6.43
C ARG A 319 -25.37 2.22 -5.43
N CYS A 320 -24.93 0.96 -5.47
CA CYS A 320 -23.85 0.46 -4.60
C CYS A 320 -22.50 1.15 -4.85
N LEU A 321 -22.25 1.57 -6.09
CA LEU A 321 -21.00 2.23 -6.51
C LEU A 321 -21.06 3.77 -6.42
N SER A 322 -22.13 4.34 -5.86
CA SER A 322 -22.25 5.79 -5.73
C SER A 322 -21.03 6.38 -5.03
N VAL A 323 -20.50 7.50 -5.58
CA VAL A 323 -19.37 8.22 -4.98
C VAL A 323 -19.75 8.76 -3.61
N GLU A 324 -21.01 9.17 -3.43
CA GLU A 324 -21.55 9.63 -2.16
C GLU A 324 -21.97 8.43 -1.28
N PRO A 325 -21.34 8.21 -0.12
CA PRO A 325 -21.66 7.07 0.75
C PRO A 325 -23.12 7.06 1.22
N LYS A 326 -23.73 8.25 1.39
CA LYS A 326 -25.14 8.40 1.83
C LYS A 326 -26.15 7.92 0.79
N LEU A 327 -25.77 7.87 -0.48
CA LEU A 327 -26.63 7.41 -1.57
C LEU A 327 -26.50 5.90 -1.82
N ARG A 328 -25.55 5.24 -1.15
CA ARG A 328 -25.38 3.79 -1.24
C ARG A 328 -26.50 3.10 -0.45
N PRO A 329 -27.11 2.05 -0.99
CA PRO A 329 -28.10 1.28 -0.27
C PRO A 329 -27.43 0.55 0.91
N ASP A 330 -28.18 0.39 2.00
CA ASP A 330 -27.78 -0.51 3.05
C ASP A 330 -27.73 -1.96 2.53
N ILE A 331 -26.89 -2.80 3.14
CA ILE A 331 -26.74 -4.20 2.69
C ILE A 331 -28.05 -4.98 2.78
N ASN A 332 -28.94 -4.67 3.74
CA ASN A 332 -30.27 -5.27 3.82
C ASN A 332 -31.14 -4.90 2.61
N GLU A 333 -31.03 -3.67 2.08
CA GLU A 333 -31.74 -3.28 0.85
C GLU A 333 -31.20 -4.03 -0.37
N VAL A 334 -29.88 -4.28 -0.40
CA VAL A 334 -29.22 -5.03 -1.47
C VAL A 334 -29.68 -6.49 -1.48
N VAL A 335 -29.71 -7.14 -0.31
CA VAL A 335 -30.20 -8.53 -0.18
C VAL A 335 -31.64 -8.62 -0.65
N LYS A 336 -32.55 -7.76 -0.16
CA LYS A 336 -33.95 -7.72 -0.59
C LYS A 336 -34.11 -7.52 -2.10
N SER A 337 -33.29 -6.65 -2.69
CA SER A 337 -33.33 -6.40 -4.14
C SER A 337 -32.86 -7.60 -4.94
N LEU A 338 -31.89 -8.36 -4.44
CA LEU A 338 -31.39 -9.59 -5.06
C LEU A 338 -32.35 -10.77 -4.90
N GLU A 339 -33.05 -10.88 -3.77
CA GLU A 339 -34.11 -11.89 -3.56
C GLU A 339 -35.25 -11.69 -4.57
N GLN A 340 -35.72 -10.46 -4.74
CA GLN A 340 -36.72 -10.13 -5.77
C GLN A 340 -36.26 -10.47 -7.19
N LEU A 341 -34.96 -10.30 -7.48
CA LEU A 341 -34.39 -10.65 -8.77
C LEU A 341 -34.36 -12.17 -9.00
N GLN A 342 -34.09 -12.94 -7.95
CA GLN A 342 -34.11 -14.40 -8.00
C GLN A 342 -35.55 -14.93 -8.21
N GLU A 343 -36.53 -14.37 -7.49
CA GLU A 343 -37.95 -14.74 -7.63
C GLU A 343 -38.50 -14.47 -9.03
N LEU A 344 -38.11 -13.35 -9.66
CA LEU A 344 -38.52 -13.02 -11.03
C LEU A 344 -37.99 -14.01 -12.07
N GLU A 345 -36.80 -14.56 -11.85
CA GLU A 345 -36.20 -15.55 -12.75
C GLU A 345 -36.84 -16.93 -12.56
N ASP A 346 -37.15 -17.32 -11.32
CA ASP A 346 -37.88 -18.56 -11.03
C ASP A 346 -39.32 -18.51 -11.59
N ALA A 347 -39.98 -17.35 -11.52
CA ALA A 347 -41.29 -17.15 -12.14
C ALA A 347 -41.24 -17.25 -13.68
N ALA A 348 -40.24 -16.62 -14.32
CA ALA A 348 -40.06 -16.70 -15.76
C ALA A 348 -39.74 -18.12 -16.25
N ALA A 349 -38.97 -18.91 -15.47
CA ALA A 349 -38.65 -20.30 -15.81
C ALA A 349 -39.88 -21.23 -15.80
N SER A 350 -40.90 -20.94 -14.99
CA SER A 350 -42.13 -21.74 -14.91
C SER A 350 -43.07 -21.59 -16.12
N GLU A 351 -42.93 -20.54 -16.93
CA GLU A 351 -43.75 -20.31 -18.13
C GLU A 351 -43.23 -21.05 -19.39
N TYR A 352 -42.01 -21.60 -19.36
CA TYR A 352 -41.37 -22.22 -20.54
C TYR A 352 -41.40 -23.76 -20.57
N GLU A 353 -42.06 -24.45 -19.63
CA GLU A 353 -42.12 -25.93 -19.60
C GLU A 353 -43.20 -26.57 -20.51
N THR A 354 -43.96 -25.81 -21.31
CA THR A 354 -45.13 -26.35 -22.07
C THR A 354 -44.95 -26.50 -23.59
N PHE A 355 -43.74 -26.40 -24.16
CA PHE A 355 -43.54 -26.66 -25.59
C PHE A 355 -42.51 -27.77 -25.88
N PRO A 356 -42.81 -28.75 -26.76
CA PRO A 356 -41.89 -29.84 -27.10
C PRO A 356 -40.72 -29.35 -27.98
N PRO A 357 -39.56 -30.02 -27.93
CA PRO A 357 -38.35 -29.54 -28.59
C PRO A 357 -38.40 -29.73 -30.11
N ILE A 358 -38.14 -28.65 -30.85
CA ILE A 358 -37.93 -28.70 -32.31
C ILE A 358 -36.47 -29.11 -32.60
N PRO A 359 -36.19 -29.97 -33.60
CA PRO A 359 -34.92 -30.70 -33.70
C PRO A 359 -33.70 -29.86 -34.11
N MET A 360 -32.55 -30.22 -33.54
CA MET A 360 -31.21 -29.72 -33.87
C MET A 360 -30.70 -30.20 -35.24
N PHE A 361 -30.56 -29.28 -36.19
CA PHE A 361 -29.69 -29.32 -37.37
C PHE A 361 -29.29 -27.84 -37.58
N VAL A 362 -28.05 -27.36 -37.50
CA VAL A 362 -26.80 -27.83 -38.10
C VAL A 362 -25.63 -27.25 -37.27
N LYS A 363 -24.66 -28.12 -36.94
CA LYS A 363 -23.30 -27.75 -36.51
C LYS A 363 -22.32 -28.51 -37.42
N PHE A 364 -21.15 -27.92 -37.69
CA PHE A 364 -20.00 -28.33 -38.54
C PHE A 364 -20.02 -27.75 -39.96
N ILE A 365 -19.04 -26.91 -40.36
CA ILE A 365 -17.61 -27.21 -40.60
C ILE A 365 -16.71 -26.04 -40.11
N VAL A 366 -15.84 -26.23 -39.09
CA VAL A 366 -14.37 -26.49 -39.07
C VAL A 366 -13.48 -25.26 -38.70
N TYR A 367 -12.89 -25.40 -37.51
CA TYR A 367 -11.60 -24.99 -36.94
C TYR A 367 -10.51 -24.21 -37.72
N SER A 368 -9.90 -23.30 -36.94
CA SER A 368 -8.46 -22.96 -36.83
C SER A 368 -7.82 -22.06 -37.90
N HIS A 369 -7.46 -20.84 -37.54
CA HIS A 369 -6.08 -20.37 -37.29
C HIS A 369 -6.15 -18.90 -36.86
N ALA A 370 -5.15 -18.47 -36.10
CA ALA A 370 -4.98 -17.11 -35.61
C ALA A 370 -5.18 -16.04 -36.70
N PHE A 371 -6.03 -15.05 -36.45
CA PHE A 371 -5.93 -13.75 -37.10
C PHE A 371 -6.16 -12.65 -36.07
N SER A 372 -5.17 -11.76 -35.98
CA SER A 372 -5.18 -10.59 -35.12
C SER A 372 -6.14 -9.55 -35.70
N VAL A 373 -6.75 -8.75 -34.83
CA VAL A 373 -7.72 -7.68 -35.12
C VAL A 373 -7.15 -6.56 -36.03
N LYS A 374 -5.94 -6.70 -36.57
CA LYS A 374 -5.37 -5.78 -37.57
C LYS A 374 -5.81 -6.04 -39.02
N ASP A 375 -6.43 -7.18 -39.35
CA ASP A 375 -6.78 -7.48 -40.76
C ASP A 375 -8.25 -7.21 -41.15
N ILE A 376 -9.08 -6.70 -40.23
CA ILE A 376 -10.44 -6.20 -40.55
C ILE A 376 -10.43 -4.69 -40.85
N ALA A 377 -9.34 -3.99 -40.53
CA ALA A 377 -9.16 -2.57 -40.86
C ALA A 377 -8.77 -2.31 -42.32
N SER A 378 -8.47 -3.35 -43.12
CA SER A 378 -8.09 -3.20 -44.53
C SER A 378 -9.21 -3.50 -45.54
N LEU A 379 -10.46 -3.66 -45.10
CA LEU A 379 -11.60 -3.90 -45.99
C LEU A 379 -12.70 -2.81 -45.94
N ILE A 380 -12.50 -1.71 -45.21
CA ILE A 380 -13.46 -0.57 -45.19
C ILE A 380 -12.80 0.79 -45.51
N LEU A 381 -11.49 0.86 -45.77
CA LEU A 381 -10.82 2.11 -46.16
C LEU A 381 -9.96 1.95 -47.42
N MET A 382 -10.64 1.87 -48.57
CA MET A 382 -10.11 2.29 -49.86
C MET A 382 -11.28 2.82 -50.69
N ASP A 383 -11.79 4.00 -50.34
CA ASP A 383 -12.07 4.99 -51.38
C ASP A 383 -12.01 6.41 -50.80
N SER A 384 -11.41 7.32 -51.56
CA SER A 384 -11.33 8.77 -51.35
C SER A 384 -10.32 9.33 -50.33
N LEU A 385 -9.02 9.23 -50.68
CA LEU A 385 -8.01 10.21 -50.27
C LEU A 385 -7.40 10.86 -51.52
N ILE A 386 -7.92 12.03 -51.94
CA ILE A 386 -7.20 12.98 -52.81
C ILE A 386 -7.51 14.42 -52.35
N LYS A 387 -6.44 15.09 -51.86
CA LYS A 387 -6.14 16.55 -51.82
C LYS A 387 -7.13 17.41 -50.99
N VAL A 388 -6.74 18.25 -50.02
CA VAL A 388 -5.75 19.35 -50.04
C VAL A 388 -5.50 19.82 -48.60
N SER A 389 -4.23 20.15 -48.32
CA SER A 389 -3.66 21.15 -47.41
C SER A 389 -4.54 22.15 -46.62
N SER A 390 -3.96 22.55 -45.49
CA SER A 390 -3.92 23.88 -44.83
C SER A 390 -5.07 24.33 -43.92
N ASN A 391 -4.67 24.50 -42.66
CA ASN A 391 -4.81 25.68 -41.79
C ASN A 391 -6.18 26.13 -41.24
N ASP A 392 -6.08 26.43 -39.94
CA ASP A 392 -6.67 27.51 -39.17
C ASP A 392 -8.06 27.34 -38.52
N ASP A 393 -7.99 27.64 -37.22
CA ASP A 393 -8.98 28.10 -36.23
C ASP A 393 -10.37 28.56 -36.70
N ILE A 394 -11.29 28.49 -35.73
CA ILE A 394 -12.34 29.46 -35.36
C ILE A 394 -13.71 28.80 -35.15
N GLY A 395 -14.16 28.87 -33.89
CA GLY A 395 -15.43 29.50 -33.52
C GLY A 395 -16.73 28.92 -34.08
N GLN A 396 -17.45 28.20 -33.22
CA GLN A 396 -18.88 27.97 -33.37
C GLN A 396 -19.67 29.24 -33.03
N SER A 397 -20.46 29.74 -33.99
CA SER A 397 -21.69 30.50 -33.71
C SER A 397 -22.67 30.39 -34.89
N GLU A 398 -23.90 30.01 -34.54
CA GLU A 398 -25.17 30.41 -35.16
C GLU A 398 -25.51 29.90 -36.57
N MET A 399 -26.49 29.00 -36.61
CA MET A 399 -27.25 28.60 -37.80
C MET A 399 -28.68 29.10 -37.60
N ASP A 400 -29.06 30.14 -38.35
CA ASP A 400 -30.43 30.58 -38.55
C ASP A 400 -30.92 30.18 -39.95
N HIS A 401 -32.18 29.74 -39.97
CA HIS A 401 -33.16 29.72 -41.05
C HIS A 401 -32.86 29.03 -42.39
N PHE A 402 -33.65 27.98 -42.68
CA PHE A 402 -34.56 27.94 -43.84
C PHE A 402 -35.60 26.79 -43.65
N GLU A 403 -36.84 27.15 -43.31
CA GLU A 403 -38.06 26.45 -43.80
C GLU A 403 -38.30 26.99 -45.24
N ASP A 404 -38.90 26.31 -46.22
CA ASP A 404 -40.16 25.59 -46.22
C ASP A 404 -40.36 24.90 -47.61
N GLU A 405 -41.42 24.10 -47.70
CA GLU A 405 -42.19 23.64 -48.87
C GLU A 405 -41.66 22.46 -49.69
N ASN A 406 -42.35 21.31 -49.57
CA ASN A 406 -43.07 20.74 -50.72
C ASN A 406 -44.00 19.56 -50.41
N ARG A 407 -45.25 19.74 -50.79
CA ARG A 407 -46.20 18.73 -51.33
C ARG A 407 -47.15 19.52 -52.26
N PRO A 408 -47.92 18.95 -53.21
CA PRO A 408 -47.94 17.62 -53.86
C PRO A 408 -47.95 17.71 -55.41
N GLN A 409 -47.88 16.58 -56.16
CA GLN A 409 -48.74 16.31 -57.36
C GLN A 409 -48.43 15.01 -58.13
N GLU A 410 -49.50 14.38 -58.63
CA GLU A 410 -49.54 13.31 -59.65
C GLU A 410 -49.05 13.83 -61.01
N VAL A 411 -48.15 13.13 -61.75
CA VAL A 411 -48.07 13.23 -63.23
C VAL A 411 -47.45 11.98 -63.89
N LYS A 412 -48.20 11.48 -64.88
CA LYS A 412 -47.90 10.77 -66.16
C LYS A 412 -46.44 10.41 -66.54
N LEU A 413 -46.32 9.20 -67.12
CA LEU A 413 -45.25 8.70 -67.98
C LEU A 413 -45.01 9.63 -69.20
N LEU A 414 -43.77 10.08 -69.43
CA LEU A 414 -43.24 10.57 -70.72
C LEU A 414 -41.69 10.48 -70.74
N ASP A 415 -41.12 10.21 -71.92
CA ASP A 415 -39.70 9.95 -72.25
C ASP A 415 -38.62 10.70 -71.45
N GLU A 416 -37.88 10.00 -70.59
CA GLU A 416 -36.64 10.49 -69.97
C GLU A 416 -35.42 9.64 -70.37
N LYS A 417 -34.31 10.31 -70.70
CA LYS A 417 -33.03 9.67 -71.03
C LYS A 417 -32.38 9.12 -69.76
N LEU A 418 -31.90 7.88 -69.82
CA LEU A 418 -31.41 7.12 -68.68
C LEU A 418 -29.88 7.08 -68.67
N THR A 419 -29.27 7.30 -67.51
CA THR A 419 -27.81 7.27 -67.35
C THR A 419 -27.37 5.95 -66.71
N CYS A 420 -26.37 5.28 -67.28
CA CYS A 420 -25.82 4.04 -66.70
C CYS A 420 -25.14 4.34 -65.34
N PRO A 421 -25.57 3.74 -64.22
CA PRO A 421 -24.99 3.99 -62.89
C PRO A 421 -23.55 3.48 -62.73
N TYR A 422 -23.08 2.62 -63.64
CA TYR A 422 -21.84 1.85 -63.51
C TYR A 422 -20.70 2.34 -64.44
N SER A 423 -20.89 3.42 -65.19
CA SER A 423 -19.87 3.98 -66.09
C SER A 423 -18.99 5.03 -65.39
N SER A 424 -17.69 4.78 -65.32
CA SER A 424 -16.70 5.62 -64.61
C SER A 424 -16.02 6.70 -65.47
N LYS A 425 -16.42 6.89 -66.74
CA LYS A 425 -15.88 7.97 -67.60
C LYS A 425 -16.96 8.64 -68.47
N ARG A 426 -17.32 9.88 -68.09
CA ARG A 426 -18.27 10.83 -68.70
C ARG A 426 -19.72 10.34 -68.77
N LYS A 427 -20.62 11.02 -68.03
CA LYS A 427 -22.08 10.85 -68.09
C LYS A 427 -22.55 11.00 -69.54
N ARG A 428 -22.92 9.88 -70.18
CA ARG A 428 -23.66 9.84 -71.44
C ARG A 428 -25.07 9.39 -71.10
N ASP A 429 -26.05 10.09 -71.64
CA ASP A 429 -27.46 9.73 -71.48
C ASP A 429 -27.86 8.81 -72.62
N TYR A 430 -28.51 7.69 -72.29
CA TYR A 430 -28.92 6.65 -73.23
C TYR A 430 -30.44 6.58 -73.31
N PHE A 431 -30.98 6.24 -74.47
CA PHE A 431 -32.37 5.79 -74.55
C PHE A 431 -32.48 4.33 -74.08
N TYR A 432 -33.67 3.89 -73.63
CA TYR A 432 -33.88 2.59 -72.98
C TYR A 432 -33.25 1.40 -73.75
N ASN A 433 -33.47 1.34 -75.07
CA ASN A 433 -32.92 0.28 -75.93
C ASN A 433 -31.39 0.36 -76.08
N GLU A 434 -30.81 1.55 -76.02
CA GLU A 434 -29.36 1.76 -76.09
C GLU A 434 -28.68 1.44 -74.75
N LEU A 435 -29.37 1.67 -73.63
CA LEU A 435 -28.87 1.32 -72.30
C LEU A 435 -28.86 -0.19 -72.07
N LEU A 436 -29.85 -0.91 -72.59
CA LEU A 436 -29.89 -2.37 -72.57
C LEU A 436 -28.71 -2.96 -73.36
N GLN A 437 -28.46 -2.43 -74.56
CA GLN A 437 -27.34 -2.87 -75.40
C GLN A 437 -25.98 -2.53 -74.77
N HIS A 438 -25.83 -1.35 -74.15
CA HIS A 438 -24.64 -1.00 -73.37
C HIS A 438 -24.42 -1.93 -72.16
N ALA A 439 -25.50 -2.29 -71.46
CA ALA A 439 -25.44 -3.19 -70.31
C ALA A 439 -25.04 -4.62 -70.71
N GLU A 440 -25.48 -5.10 -71.88
CA GLU A 440 -25.08 -6.38 -72.48
C GLU A 440 -23.61 -6.39 -72.91
N GLU A 441 -23.13 -5.32 -73.57
CA GLU A 441 -21.72 -5.22 -74.02
C GLU A 441 -20.71 -5.15 -72.87
N VAL A 442 -21.08 -4.52 -71.75
CA VAL A 442 -20.22 -4.34 -70.56
C VAL A 442 -20.55 -5.35 -69.44
N ASN A 443 -21.49 -6.26 -69.71
CA ASN A 443 -21.86 -7.40 -68.86
C ASN A 443 -22.38 -7.03 -67.46
N HIS A 444 -23.21 -5.98 -67.37
CA HIS A 444 -23.85 -5.54 -66.12
C HIS A 444 -25.09 -6.39 -65.79
N LEU A 445 -24.89 -7.63 -65.33
CA LEU A 445 -25.96 -8.62 -65.10
C LEU A 445 -27.15 -8.13 -64.26
N ALA A 446 -26.92 -7.28 -63.26
CA ALA A 446 -27.98 -6.76 -62.40
C ALA A 446 -28.86 -5.72 -63.12
N LEU A 447 -28.26 -4.92 -63.99
CA LEU A 447 -28.96 -3.90 -64.77
C LEU A 447 -29.75 -4.53 -65.93
N ILE A 448 -29.20 -5.57 -66.57
CA ILE A 448 -29.89 -6.36 -67.61
C ILE A 448 -31.17 -6.98 -67.04
N LYS A 449 -31.08 -7.69 -65.92
CA LYS A 449 -32.26 -8.31 -65.26
C LYS A 449 -33.33 -7.29 -64.86
N TYR A 450 -32.91 -6.09 -64.47
CA TYR A 450 -33.84 -5.03 -64.10
C TYR A 450 -34.58 -4.48 -65.32
N LEU A 451 -33.86 -4.18 -66.41
CA LEU A 451 -34.46 -3.67 -67.65
C LEU A 451 -35.35 -4.74 -68.31
N GLU A 452 -34.93 -5.99 -68.40
CA GLU A 452 -35.77 -7.09 -68.91
C GLU A 452 -37.08 -7.27 -68.12
N GLY A 453 -37.08 -6.99 -66.81
CA GLY A 453 -38.24 -7.10 -65.95
C GLY A 453 -39.26 -5.96 -66.09
N VAL A 454 -38.84 -4.77 -66.56
CA VAL A 454 -39.69 -3.58 -66.68
C VAL A 454 -40.42 -3.54 -68.04
N GLY A 455 -39.88 -4.16 -69.08
CA GLY A 455 -40.44 -4.13 -70.45
C GLY A 455 -41.65 -5.04 -70.72
N SER A 456 -42.19 -5.77 -69.74
CA SER A 456 -43.24 -6.77 -69.97
C SER A 456 -44.57 -6.43 -69.28
N LYS A 457 -45.16 -5.25 -69.57
CA LYS A 457 -46.61 -5.01 -69.42
C LYS A 457 -47.10 -3.93 -70.40
N GLU A 458 -47.54 -4.36 -71.58
CA GLU A 458 -48.65 -3.78 -72.33
C GLU A 458 -49.08 -4.77 -73.44
N GLY A 459 -50.38 -5.11 -73.51
CA GLY A 459 -50.96 -5.85 -74.65
C GLY A 459 -51.14 -4.91 -75.86
N PRO A 460 -51.42 -5.45 -77.06
CA PRO A 460 -52.82 -5.75 -77.34
C PRO A 460 -53.09 -7.00 -78.22
N SER A 461 -54.31 -7.49 -78.00
CA SER A 461 -55.11 -8.37 -78.85
C SER A 461 -55.05 -8.01 -80.33
N LYS A 462 -54.76 -9.03 -81.15
CA LYS A 462 -54.97 -9.02 -82.61
C LYS A 462 -56.13 -9.95 -82.92
N GLU A 463 -57.19 -9.36 -83.47
CA GLU A 463 -58.26 -10.08 -84.16
C GLU A 463 -57.65 -11.00 -85.22
N VAL A 464 -58.11 -12.25 -85.26
CA VAL A 464 -57.97 -13.11 -86.44
C VAL A 464 -59.36 -13.56 -86.84
N SER A 465 -59.68 -13.14 -88.05
CA SER A 465 -60.80 -13.43 -88.94
C SER A 465 -61.40 -14.82 -88.81
N GLU A 466 -62.74 -14.83 -88.77
CA GLU A 466 -63.59 -15.92 -89.23
C GLU A 466 -63.18 -16.39 -90.63
N SER A 467 -62.93 -17.68 -90.79
CA SER A 467 -63.28 -18.38 -92.03
C SER A 467 -63.68 -19.84 -91.76
N GLU A 468 -64.86 -20.16 -92.30
CA GLU A 468 -65.46 -21.47 -92.60
C GLU A 468 -66.04 -22.32 -91.46
N THR A 469 -67.32 -22.05 -91.13
CA THR A 469 -68.24 -23.06 -90.58
C THR A 469 -68.99 -23.79 -91.69
N PRO A 470 -68.95 -25.12 -91.69
CA PRO A 470 -70.12 -25.94 -91.98
C PRO A 470 -70.47 -26.75 -90.73
N MET A 471 -71.02 -26.11 -89.67
CA MET A 471 -71.42 -26.81 -88.43
C MET A 471 -72.79 -26.42 -87.86
N GLU A 472 -73.68 -25.76 -88.63
CA GLU A 472 -75.03 -25.46 -88.13
C GLU A 472 -75.92 -26.71 -87.93
N ALA A 473 -75.52 -27.89 -88.42
CA ALA A 473 -76.27 -29.13 -88.20
C ALA A 473 -75.88 -29.90 -86.90
N SER A 474 -74.83 -29.47 -86.17
CA SER A 474 -74.21 -30.27 -85.09
C SER A 474 -74.73 -29.96 -83.67
N HIS A 475 -75.40 -28.84 -83.43
CA HIS A 475 -75.81 -28.43 -82.08
C HIS A 475 -77.03 -29.21 -81.52
N CYS A 476 -77.81 -29.85 -82.39
CA CYS A 476 -78.97 -30.66 -81.98
C CYS A 476 -78.65 -32.15 -81.76
N VAL A 477 -77.45 -32.60 -82.13
CA VAL A 477 -77.05 -34.01 -82.00
C VAL A 477 -76.71 -34.29 -80.53
N LYS A 478 -77.42 -35.24 -79.93
CA LYS A 478 -77.09 -35.75 -78.60
C LYS A 478 -76.10 -36.90 -78.72
N PHE A 479 -74.93 -36.69 -78.14
CA PHE A 479 -73.88 -37.69 -77.99
C PHE A 479 -74.00 -38.33 -76.61
N VAL A 480 -73.51 -39.57 -76.48
CA VAL A 480 -73.33 -40.18 -75.16
C VAL A 480 -72.03 -39.63 -74.57
N VAL A 481 -72.08 -39.09 -73.34
CA VAL A 481 -70.97 -38.48 -72.60
C VAL A 481 -70.68 -39.29 -71.33
N PRO A 482 -69.43 -39.74 -71.06
CA PRO A 482 -68.19 -39.47 -71.80
C PRO A 482 -68.26 -39.99 -73.25
N TRP A 483 -67.54 -39.35 -74.16
CA TRP A 483 -67.68 -39.64 -75.60
C TRP A 483 -67.38 -41.11 -75.86
N ILE A 484 -68.32 -41.81 -76.48
CA ILE A 484 -68.27 -43.26 -76.66
C ILE A 484 -68.36 -43.62 -78.14
N GLY A 485 -67.42 -44.43 -78.62
CA GLY A 485 -67.46 -45.17 -79.88
C GLY A 485 -68.04 -46.57 -79.72
N ILE A 486 -68.60 -47.10 -80.81
CA ILE A 486 -69.11 -48.46 -80.91
C ILE A 486 -68.32 -49.14 -82.02
N VAL A 487 -67.78 -50.32 -81.75
CA VAL A 487 -67.11 -51.19 -82.74
C VAL A 487 -67.93 -52.47 -82.88
N VAL A 488 -68.22 -52.86 -84.10
CA VAL A 488 -69.02 -54.05 -84.43
C VAL A 488 -68.31 -54.92 -85.47
N ASN A 489 -68.84 -56.11 -85.70
CA ASN A 489 -68.23 -57.14 -86.55
C ASN A 489 -66.85 -57.60 -86.02
N ILE A 490 -66.71 -57.71 -84.70
CA ILE A 490 -65.50 -58.27 -84.08
C ILE A 490 -65.54 -59.80 -84.24
N PRO A 491 -64.55 -60.43 -84.90
CA PRO A 491 -64.50 -61.87 -85.10
C PRO A 491 -64.60 -62.62 -83.77
N THR A 492 -65.48 -63.61 -83.72
CA THR A 492 -65.62 -64.50 -82.58
C THR A 492 -65.42 -65.94 -83.03
N ARG A 493 -64.69 -66.73 -82.24
CA ARG A 493 -64.51 -68.17 -82.44
C ARG A 493 -65.48 -68.91 -81.53
N CYS A 494 -66.19 -69.91 -82.04
CA CYS A 494 -66.99 -70.81 -81.21
C CYS A 494 -66.07 -71.85 -80.59
N GLY A 495 -66.06 -71.94 -79.25
CA GLY A 495 -65.43 -73.02 -78.52
C GLY A 495 -66.21 -74.33 -78.64
N GLU A 496 -65.59 -75.43 -78.22
CA GLU A 496 -66.19 -76.78 -78.20
C GLU A 496 -67.46 -76.86 -77.32
N ASP A 497 -67.65 -75.92 -76.40
CA ASP A 497 -68.79 -75.76 -75.49
C ASP A 497 -69.94 -74.91 -76.06
N GLY A 498 -69.81 -74.44 -77.31
CA GLY A 498 -70.78 -73.56 -77.97
C GLY A 498 -70.72 -72.09 -77.53
N ARG A 499 -69.76 -71.70 -76.66
CA ARG A 499 -69.56 -70.29 -76.28
C ARG A 499 -68.66 -69.57 -77.27
N ARG A 500 -68.95 -68.29 -77.51
CA ARG A 500 -68.15 -67.42 -78.39
C ARG A 500 -67.05 -66.70 -77.61
N VAL A 501 -65.82 -66.77 -78.10
CA VAL A 501 -64.65 -66.04 -77.58
C VAL A 501 -64.17 -65.07 -78.66
N GLY A 502 -64.02 -63.80 -78.31
CA GLY A 502 -63.53 -62.74 -79.19
C GLY A 502 -62.16 -62.22 -78.74
N GLU A 503 -61.64 -61.24 -79.47
CA GLU A 503 -60.42 -60.55 -79.09
C GLU A 503 -60.57 -59.75 -77.78
N SER A 504 -59.49 -59.61 -77.01
CA SER A 504 -59.50 -58.82 -75.77
C SER A 504 -59.68 -57.34 -76.06
N GLY A 505 -60.46 -56.65 -75.22
CA GLY A 505 -60.62 -55.20 -75.30
C GLY A 505 -59.30 -54.43 -75.23
N SER A 506 -58.31 -54.94 -74.50
CA SER A 506 -56.98 -54.32 -74.42
C SER A 506 -56.25 -54.32 -75.76
N ASN A 507 -56.35 -55.40 -76.55
CA ASN A 507 -55.71 -55.48 -77.86
C ASN A 507 -56.35 -54.48 -78.83
N LEU A 508 -57.69 -54.42 -78.84
CA LEU A 508 -58.43 -53.47 -79.67
C LEU A 508 -58.13 -52.02 -79.25
N ARG A 509 -58.00 -51.74 -77.95
CA ARG A 509 -57.57 -50.43 -77.44
C ARG A 509 -56.19 -50.07 -77.96
N ASP A 510 -55.22 -50.97 -77.86
CA ASP A 510 -53.83 -50.70 -78.25
C ASP A 510 -53.68 -50.55 -79.78
N GLU A 511 -54.54 -51.21 -80.57
CA GLU A 511 -54.68 -50.95 -82.01
C GLU A 511 -55.23 -49.55 -82.28
N LEU A 512 -56.32 -49.15 -81.62
CA LEU A 512 -56.92 -47.83 -81.79
C LEU A 512 -56.00 -46.69 -81.33
N ILE A 513 -55.19 -46.92 -80.28
CA ILE A 513 -54.12 -45.99 -79.86
C ILE A 513 -53.06 -45.85 -80.94
N ARG A 514 -52.58 -46.96 -81.53
CA ARG A 514 -51.60 -46.92 -82.65
C ARG A 514 -52.13 -46.17 -83.88
N ARG A 515 -53.45 -46.15 -84.07
CA ARG A 515 -54.13 -45.40 -85.14
C ARG A 515 -54.40 -43.92 -84.78
N GLY A 516 -54.00 -43.48 -83.59
CA GLY A 516 -54.10 -42.08 -83.15
C GLY A 516 -55.44 -41.67 -82.56
N PHE A 517 -56.34 -42.62 -82.24
CA PHE A 517 -57.65 -42.29 -81.68
C PHE A 517 -57.65 -42.17 -80.15
N ASN A 518 -56.58 -42.60 -79.47
CA ASN A 518 -56.39 -42.42 -78.01
C ASN A 518 -57.61 -42.69 -77.11
N PRO A 519 -58.27 -43.86 -77.22
CA PRO A 519 -59.35 -44.21 -76.30
C PRO A 519 -58.84 -44.45 -74.87
N THR A 520 -59.63 -44.04 -73.88
CA THR A 520 -59.33 -44.28 -72.45
C THR A 520 -59.59 -45.73 -72.07
N ARG A 521 -60.62 -46.36 -72.66
CA ARG A 521 -61.00 -47.75 -72.38
C ARG A 521 -61.71 -48.39 -73.57
N VAL A 522 -61.52 -49.69 -73.80
CA VAL A 522 -62.32 -50.48 -74.75
C VAL A 522 -62.88 -51.69 -74.05
N THR A 523 -64.20 -51.82 -74.09
CA THR A 523 -64.97 -52.82 -73.35
C THR A 523 -65.73 -53.70 -74.34
N PRO A 524 -65.31 -54.95 -74.56
CA PRO A 524 -66.09 -55.90 -75.35
C PRO A 524 -67.38 -56.25 -74.60
N LEU A 525 -68.48 -56.35 -75.33
CA LEU A 525 -69.79 -56.64 -74.76
C LEU A 525 -70.09 -58.14 -74.80
N TRP A 526 -70.67 -58.69 -73.72
CA TRP A 526 -70.87 -60.13 -73.53
C TRP A 526 -72.34 -60.47 -73.31
N ASN A 527 -72.84 -61.51 -73.99
CA ASN A 527 -74.17 -62.07 -73.77
C ASN A 527 -74.09 -63.48 -73.19
N HIS A 528 -75.26 -64.10 -72.95
CA HIS A 528 -75.35 -65.47 -72.40
C HIS A 528 -74.65 -66.55 -73.25
N LYS A 529 -74.30 -66.26 -74.52
CA LYS A 529 -73.55 -67.15 -75.42
C LYS A 529 -72.06 -66.78 -75.54
N GLY A 530 -71.55 -65.85 -74.73
CA GLY A 530 -70.16 -65.36 -74.77
C GLY A 530 -70.01 -63.98 -75.42
N HIS A 531 -68.85 -63.72 -76.01
CA HIS A 531 -68.53 -62.45 -76.67
C HIS A 531 -69.55 -62.11 -77.77
N SER A 532 -70.14 -60.92 -77.71
CA SER A 532 -71.27 -60.54 -78.58
C SER A 532 -70.87 -60.14 -80.00
N GLY A 533 -69.58 -59.87 -80.24
CA GLY A 533 -69.07 -59.29 -81.50
C GLY A 533 -69.13 -57.76 -81.53
N TYR A 534 -69.54 -57.14 -80.42
CA TYR A 534 -69.58 -55.69 -80.21
C TYR A 534 -68.58 -55.30 -79.12
N ALA A 535 -67.97 -54.14 -79.25
CA ALA A 535 -67.22 -53.47 -78.20
C ALA A 535 -67.57 -51.99 -78.13
N VAL A 536 -67.41 -51.41 -76.95
CA VAL A 536 -67.62 -49.99 -76.69
C VAL A 536 -66.26 -49.36 -76.41
N VAL A 537 -65.98 -48.22 -77.04
CA VAL A 537 -64.73 -47.49 -76.97
C VAL A 537 -64.99 -46.18 -76.24
N GLU A 538 -64.47 -46.02 -75.03
CA GLU A 538 -64.61 -44.79 -74.26
C GLU A 538 -63.45 -43.84 -74.56
N PHE A 539 -63.74 -42.55 -74.70
CA PHE A 539 -62.76 -41.48 -74.87
C PHE A 539 -62.76 -40.55 -73.64
N ASN A 540 -61.77 -39.64 -73.56
CA ASN A 540 -61.67 -38.64 -72.49
C ASN A 540 -62.97 -37.80 -72.44
N LYS A 541 -63.46 -37.38 -71.27
CA LYS A 541 -64.70 -36.58 -71.16
C LYS A 541 -64.56 -35.15 -71.74
N GLY A 542 -63.34 -34.59 -71.76
CA GLY A 542 -63.09 -33.22 -72.25
C GLY A 542 -63.11 -33.08 -73.78
N TRP A 543 -62.84 -31.87 -74.27
CA TRP A 543 -62.83 -31.53 -75.71
C TRP A 543 -61.85 -32.35 -76.54
N GLU A 544 -60.70 -32.70 -75.97
CA GLU A 544 -59.72 -33.59 -76.63
C GLU A 544 -60.33 -34.98 -76.91
N GLY A 545 -61.13 -35.50 -75.98
CA GLY A 545 -61.80 -36.77 -76.19
C GLY A 545 -62.92 -36.71 -77.22
N LEU A 546 -63.60 -35.57 -77.37
CA LEU A 546 -64.56 -35.36 -78.45
C LEU A 546 -63.86 -35.39 -79.81
N TYR A 547 -62.74 -34.67 -79.92
CA TYR A 547 -61.93 -34.65 -81.13
C TYR A 547 -61.49 -36.07 -81.52
N ASN A 548 -60.99 -36.83 -80.55
CA ASN A 548 -60.58 -38.22 -80.73
C ASN A 548 -61.75 -39.13 -81.16
N ALA A 549 -62.92 -38.98 -80.54
CA ALA A 549 -64.12 -39.73 -80.90
C ALA A 549 -64.61 -39.42 -82.33
N LEU A 550 -64.64 -38.14 -82.72
CA LEU A 550 -65.05 -37.73 -84.06
C LEU A 550 -64.01 -38.11 -85.13
N SER A 551 -62.72 -38.09 -84.79
CA SER A 551 -61.66 -38.62 -85.65
C SER A 551 -61.84 -40.12 -85.90
N PHE A 552 -62.17 -40.87 -84.83
CA PHE A 552 -62.51 -42.29 -84.89
C PHE A 552 -63.71 -42.56 -85.81
N GLU A 553 -64.84 -41.84 -85.67
CA GLU A 553 -65.99 -42.02 -86.56
C GLU A 553 -65.64 -41.70 -88.03
N ARG A 554 -64.94 -40.58 -88.28
CA ARG A 554 -64.59 -40.16 -89.64
C ARG A 554 -63.66 -41.13 -90.35
N ASP A 555 -62.68 -41.72 -89.67
CA ASP A 555 -61.75 -42.67 -90.29
C ASP A 555 -62.46 -43.96 -90.73
N TYR A 556 -63.43 -44.45 -89.94
CA TYR A 556 -64.21 -45.63 -90.31
C TYR A 556 -65.25 -45.32 -91.40
N GLU A 557 -65.90 -44.15 -91.37
CA GLU A 557 -66.80 -43.70 -92.44
C GLU A 557 -66.05 -43.49 -93.77
N ALA A 558 -64.83 -42.92 -93.74
CA ALA A 558 -64.00 -42.71 -94.93
C ALA A 558 -63.53 -44.04 -95.59
N LYS A 559 -63.49 -45.14 -94.83
CA LYS A 559 -63.11 -46.47 -95.32
C LYS A 559 -64.30 -47.34 -95.72
N GLU A 560 -65.52 -46.77 -95.76
CA GLU A 560 -66.78 -47.50 -95.97
C GLU A 560 -67.05 -48.60 -94.91
N TYR A 561 -66.55 -48.38 -93.69
CA TYR A 561 -66.82 -49.21 -92.51
C TYR A 561 -67.58 -48.41 -91.44
N GLY A 562 -68.37 -47.42 -91.87
CA GLY A 562 -69.17 -46.58 -90.98
C GLY A 562 -70.51 -47.22 -90.62
N ARG A 563 -71.29 -46.50 -89.80
CA ARG A 563 -72.63 -46.95 -89.38
C ARG A 563 -73.58 -47.19 -90.56
N LYS A 564 -73.54 -46.32 -91.57
CA LYS A 564 -74.43 -46.41 -92.75
C LYS A 564 -74.13 -47.67 -93.54
N ASP A 565 -72.85 -48.01 -93.71
CA ASP A 565 -72.39 -49.20 -94.42
C ASP A 565 -72.81 -50.47 -93.68
N TRP A 566 -72.66 -50.48 -92.35
CA TRP A 566 -73.13 -51.59 -91.50
C TRP A 566 -74.63 -51.86 -91.64
N ILE A 567 -75.45 -50.80 -91.73
CA ILE A 567 -76.90 -50.94 -91.90
C ILE A 567 -77.25 -51.36 -93.34
N ALA A 568 -76.49 -50.92 -94.34
CA ALA A 568 -76.76 -51.20 -95.75
C ALA A 568 -76.45 -52.66 -96.17
N GLU A 569 -75.45 -53.31 -95.58
CA GLU A 569 -74.91 -54.61 -96.03
C GLU A 569 -75.76 -55.88 -95.72
N HIS A 570 -77.02 -55.72 -95.26
CA HIS A 570 -78.09 -56.74 -95.15
C HIS A 570 -77.64 -58.23 -95.14
N GLY A 571 -76.90 -58.61 -94.10
CA GLY A 571 -76.60 -60.02 -93.78
C GLY A 571 -75.34 -60.62 -94.41
N ASN A 572 -74.54 -59.86 -95.17
CA ASN A 572 -73.26 -60.34 -95.70
C ASN A 572 -72.13 -59.29 -95.57
N PRO A 573 -71.60 -59.07 -94.34
CA PRO A 573 -70.68 -57.98 -94.05
C PRO A 573 -69.29 -58.15 -94.68
N LYS A 574 -68.64 -57.05 -95.10
CA LYS A 574 -67.23 -57.05 -95.56
C LYS A 574 -66.28 -57.51 -94.43
N ILE A 575 -65.09 -57.98 -94.83
CA ILE A 575 -64.03 -58.40 -93.91
C ILE A 575 -63.39 -57.15 -93.28
N GLY A 576 -63.84 -56.79 -92.07
CA GLY A 576 -63.33 -55.65 -91.31
C GLY A 576 -64.26 -55.24 -90.18
N HIS A 577 -63.76 -54.44 -89.24
CA HIS A 577 -64.57 -53.88 -88.17
C HIS A 577 -65.31 -52.64 -88.65
N TYR A 578 -66.55 -52.48 -88.20
CA TYR A 578 -67.31 -51.25 -88.44
C TYR A 578 -67.33 -50.44 -87.15
N ALA A 579 -67.23 -49.11 -87.26
CA ALA A 579 -67.25 -48.28 -86.07
C ALA A 579 -67.84 -46.88 -86.27
N TRP A 580 -68.42 -46.34 -85.21
CA TRP A 580 -69.00 -44.99 -85.17
C TRP A 580 -69.12 -44.46 -83.74
N VAL A 581 -69.39 -43.16 -83.58
CA VAL A 581 -69.66 -42.57 -82.26
C VAL A 581 -71.12 -42.78 -81.87
N ALA A 582 -71.34 -43.23 -80.63
CA ALA A 582 -72.65 -43.47 -80.05
C ALA A 582 -73.45 -42.16 -79.96
N LYS A 583 -74.62 -42.17 -80.59
CA LYS A 583 -75.56 -41.05 -80.61
C LYS A 583 -76.89 -41.47 -79.95
N ALA A 584 -77.83 -40.53 -79.89
CA ALA A 584 -79.16 -40.73 -79.31
C ALA A 584 -79.85 -42.02 -79.77
N ASP A 585 -79.69 -42.39 -81.04
CA ASP A 585 -80.33 -43.58 -81.60
C ASP A 585 -79.71 -44.87 -81.04
N ASP A 586 -78.38 -44.93 -80.88
CA ASP A 586 -77.69 -46.10 -80.32
C ASP A 586 -78.01 -46.27 -78.83
N TYR A 587 -78.07 -45.15 -78.11
CA TYR A 587 -78.45 -45.10 -76.70
C TYR A 587 -79.86 -45.65 -76.44
N LYS A 588 -80.77 -45.50 -77.41
CA LYS A 588 -82.18 -45.95 -77.33
C LYS A 588 -82.40 -47.38 -77.82
N LEU A 589 -81.41 -48.06 -78.38
CA LEU A 589 -81.57 -49.43 -78.86
C LEU A 589 -81.89 -50.40 -77.70
N GLU A 590 -82.80 -51.34 -77.94
CA GLU A 590 -83.13 -52.46 -77.05
C GLU A 590 -82.20 -53.66 -77.29
N ASN A 591 -80.90 -53.39 -77.38
CA ASN A 591 -79.86 -54.40 -77.51
C ASN A 591 -78.77 -54.20 -76.45
N ILE A 592 -77.78 -55.11 -76.45
CA ILE A 592 -76.68 -55.08 -75.48
C ILE A 592 -75.87 -53.76 -75.52
N VAL A 593 -75.78 -53.12 -76.69
CA VAL A 593 -75.08 -51.85 -76.85
C VAL A 593 -75.86 -50.72 -76.17
N GLY A 594 -77.15 -50.57 -76.48
CA GLY A 594 -77.98 -49.54 -75.88
C GLY A 594 -78.14 -49.70 -74.36
N GLU A 595 -78.25 -50.93 -73.85
CA GLU A 595 -78.27 -51.17 -72.39
C GLU A 595 -76.97 -50.76 -71.72
N HIS A 596 -75.82 -51.01 -72.36
CA HIS A 596 -74.53 -50.60 -71.83
C HIS A 596 -74.39 -49.07 -71.83
N LEU A 597 -74.72 -48.41 -72.94
CA LEU A 597 -74.62 -46.95 -73.08
C LEU A 597 -75.41 -46.21 -71.98
N ARG A 598 -76.62 -46.68 -71.64
CA ARG A 598 -77.46 -46.12 -70.57
C ARG A 598 -76.86 -46.27 -69.16
N LYS A 599 -75.92 -47.20 -68.96
CA LYS A 599 -75.25 -47.40 -67.66
C LYS A 599 -74.00 -46.54 -67.52
N VAL A 600 -73.32 -46.22 -68.62
CA VAL A 600 -71.97 -45.65 -68.60
C VAL A 600 -71.90 -44.19 -69.04
N GLY A 601 -72.95 -43.64 -69.65
CA GLY A 601 -72.95 -42.24 -70.07
C GLY A 601 -74.35 -41.62 -70.17
N ASP A 602 -74.36 -40.30 -70.26
CA ASP A 602 -75.57 -39.47 -70.39
C ASP A 602 -75.68 -38.90 -71.80
N LEU A 603 -76.90 -38.70 -72.29
CA LEU A 603 -77.11 -38.00 -73.57
C LEU A 603 -77.03 -36.49 -73.38
N LYS A 604 -75.97 -35.87 -73.94
CA LYS A 604 -75.79 -34.41 -73.92
C LYS A 604 -75.52 -33.85 -75.30
N THR A 605 -75.89 -32.59 -75.52
CA THR A 605 -75.43 -31.82 -76.69
C THR A 605 -74.06 -31.20 -76.41
N ILE A 606 -73.34 -30.81 -77.47
CA ILE A 606 -72.06 -30.08 -77.32
C ILE A 606 -72.27 -28.78 -76.53
N SER A 607 -73.36 -28.05 -76.78
CA SER A 607 -73.69 -26.81 -76.07
C SER A 607 -73.91 -27.02 -74.56
N GLU A 608 -74.60 -28.09 -74.17
CA GLU A 608 -74.80 -28.43 -72.74
C GLU A 608 -73.49 -28.74 -72.01
N VAL A 609 -72.51 -29.33 -72.71
CA VAL A 609 -71.17 -29.60 -72.14
C VAL A 609 -70.34 -28.32 -72.02
N MET A 610 -70.41 -27.41 -73.01
CA MET A 610 -69.74 -26.10 -72.97
C MET A 610 -70.23 -25.25 -71.80
N GLU A 611 -71.55 -25.08 -71.67
CA GLU A 611 -72.12 -24.27 -70.58
C GLU A 611 -71.78 -24.81 -69.18
N GLU A 612 -71.66 -26.14 -69.03
CA GLU A 612 -71.29 -26.76 -67.75
C GLU A 612 -69.82 -26.48 -67.38
N GLU A 613 -68.92 -26.41 -68.36
CA GLU A 613 -67.51 -26.05 -68.13
C GLU A 613 -67.33 -24.56 -67.87
N ASP A 614 -68.00 -23.69 -68.62
CA ASP A 614 -67.95 -22.22 -68.44
C ASP A 614 -68.43 -21.83 -67.03
N ARG A 615 -69.55 -22.39 -66.56
CA ARG A 615 -70.05 -22.15 -65.19
C ARG A 615 -69.04 -22.53 -64.11
N LYS A 616 -68.29 -23.63 -64.31
CA LYS A 616 -67.25 -24.05 -63.35
C LYS A 616 -66.06 -23.12 -63.38
N HIS A 617 -65.67 -22.63 -64.56
CA HIS A 617 -64.60 -21.66 -64.71
C HIS A 617 -64.94 -20.33 -64.03
N ASP A 618 -66.12 -19.77 -64.31
CA ASP A 618 -66.58 -18.51 -63.73
C ASP A 618 -66.65 -18.58 -62.20
N MET A 619 -67.14 -19.69 -61.65
CA MET A 619 -67.20 -19.89 -60.20
C MET A 619 -65.80 -19.92 -59.58
N LEU A 620 -64.81 -20.55 -60.23
CA LEU A 620 -63.43 -20.57 -59.76
C LEU A 620 -62.81 -19.17 -59.79
N VAL A 621 -62.98 -18.44 -60.89
CA VAL A 621 -62.45 -17.08 -61.06
C VAL A 621 -63.06 -16.14 -60.03
N SER A 622 -64.38 -16.22 -59.80
CA SER A 622 -65.06 -15.41 -58.79
C SER A 622 -64.53 -15.68 -57.37
N ASN A 623 -64.38 -16.95 -56.99
CA ASN A 623 -63.86 -17.33 -55.67
C ASN A 623 -62.41 -16.86 -55.48
N LEU A 624 -61.55 -17.02 -56.49
CA LEU A 624 -60.15 -16.56 -56.41
C LEU A 624 -60.06 -15.04 -56.34
N THR A 625 -60.90 -14.33 -57.09
CA THR A 625 -60.96 -12.86 -57.06
C THR A 625 -61.35 -12.36 -55.67
N TYR A 626 -62.37 -12.96 -55.04
CA TYR A 626 -62.76 -12.63 -53.67
C TYR A 626 -61.62 -12.84 -52.67
N VAL A 627 -60.92 -13.99 -52.74
CA VAL A 627 -59.79 -14.30 -51.85
C VAL A 627 -58.64 -13.31 -52.01
N ILE A 628 -58.34 -12.91 -53.26
CA ILE A 628 -57.29 -11.92 -53.53
C ILE A 628 -57.67 -10.57 -52.91
N GLN A 629 -58.91 -10.11 -53.12
CA GLN A 629 -59.39 -8.84 -52.56
C GLN A 629 -59.30 -8.82 -51.02
N GLU A 630 -59.74 -9.89 -50.36
CA GLU A 630 -59.69 -9.98 -48.90
C GLU A 630 -58.25 -9.97 -48.37
N LYS A 631 -57.34 -10.69 -49.03
CA LYS A 631 -55.92 -10.68 -48.67
C LYS A 631 -55.25 -9.33 -48.92
N SER A 632 -55.59 -8.65 -50.01
CA SER A 632 -55.09 -7.30 -50.29
C SER A 632 -55.52 -6.31 -49.21
N LYS A 633 -56.76 -6.39 -48.74
CA LYS A 633 -57.24 -5.57 -47.61
C LYS A 633 -56.46 -5.86 -46.32
N HIS A 634 -56.25 -7.13 -45.99
CA HIS A 634 -55.49 -7.51 -44.80
C HIS A 634 -54.03 -7.04 -44.84
N LEU A 635 -53.39 -7.08 -46.01
CA LEU A 635 -52.03 -6.56 -46.19
C LEU A 635 -51.95 -5.06 -45.89
N GLN A 636 -52.93 -4.29 -46.36
CA GLN A 636 -53.01 -2.85 -46.12
C GLN A 636 -53.18 -2.53 -44.61
N GLU A 637 -54.02 -3.29 -43.91
CA GLU A 637 -54.19 -3.13 -42.46
C GLU A 637 -52.89 -3.40 -41.67
N ILE A 638 -52.12 -4.41 -42.08
CA ILE A 638 -50.82 -4.73 -41.47
C ILE A 638 -49.79 -3.64 -41.78
N GLU A 639 -49.78 -3.12 -43.01
CA GLU A 639 -48.90 -2.01 -43.40
C GLU A 639 -49.16 -0.77 -42.55
N ASP A 640 -50.44 -0.42 -42.34
CA ASP A 640 -50.84 0.70 -41.49
C ASP A 640 -50.42 0.51 -40.03
N ASP A 641 -50.55 -0.71 -39.48
CA ASP A 641 -50.10 -1.02 -38.11
C ASP A 641 -48.57 -0.94 -37.97
N CYS A 642 -47.84 -1.47 -38.96
CA CYS A 642 -46.38 -1.34 -39.03
C CYS A 642 -45.94 0.12 -39.08
N ASN A 643 -46.60 0.96 -39.90
CA ASN A 643 -46.31 2.38 -40.00
C ASN A 643 -46.58 3.12 -38.68
N LYS A 644 -47.69 2.81 -38.00
CA LYS A 644 -47.98 3.36 -36.66
C LYS A 644 -46.90 2.98 -35.65
N LYS A 645 -46.52 1.70 -35.58
CA LYS A 645 -45.47 1.21 -34.66
C LYS A 645 -44.12 1.83 -34.96
N MET A 646 -43.78 1.99 -36.23
CA MET A 646 -42.53 2.64 -36.64
C MET A 646 -42.46 4.11 -36.18
N LYS A 647 -43.59 4.84 -36.22
CA LYS A 647 -43.66 6.20 -35.67
C LYS A 647 -43.43 6.22 -34.16
N TYR A 648 -44.11 5.36 -33.40
CA TYR A 648 -43.88 5.24 -31.95
C TYR A 648 -42.44 4.92 -31.60
N LEU A 649 -41.79 4.04 -32.38
CA LEU A 649 -40.39 3.69 -32.17
C LEU A 649 -39.47 4.88 -32.39
N LYS A 650 -39.69 5.67 -33.46
CA LYS A 650 -38.92 6.89 -33.74
C LYS A 650 -39.05 7.90 -32.61
N ASP A 651 -40.27 8.13 -32.12
CA ASP A 651 -40.53 9.06 -31.01
C ASP A 651 -39.83 8.59 -29.72
N ALA A 652 -39.87 7.29 -29.43
CA ALA A 652 -39.19 6.71 -28.27
C ALA A 652 -37.66 6.81 -28.35
N VAL A 653 -37.08 6.62 -29.55
CA VAL A 653 -35.64 6.79 -29.78
C VAL A 653 -35.23 8.24 -29.56
N ALA A 654 -35.99 9.20 -30.11
CA ALA A 654 -35.72 10.62 -29.91
C ALA A 654 -35.78 11.03 -28.42
N GLN A 655 -36.78 10.53 -27.68
CA GLN A 655 -36.86 10.78 -26.22
C GLN A 655 -35.69 10.15 -25.47
N LYS A 656 -35.26 8.94 -25.84
CA LYS A 656 -34.08 8.30 -25.25
C LYS A 656 -32.82 9.13 -25.48
N ASP A 657 -32.62 9.63 -26.69
CA ASP A 657 -31.44 10.42 -27.04
C ASP A 657 -31.42 11.76 -26.30
N GLN A 658 -32.58 12.40 -26.13
CA GLN A 658 -32.71 13.60 -25.29
C GLN A 658 -32.34 13.33 -23.82
N LEU A 659 -32.86 12.25 -23.23
CA LEU A 659 -32.53 11.88 -21.84
C LEU A 659 -31.05 11.54 -21.67
N LEU A 660 -30.44 10.89 -22.66
CA LEU A 660 -29.01 10.60 -22.65
C LEU A 660 -28.18 11.88 -22.71
N TYR A 661 -28.59 12.85 -23.52
CA TYR A 661 -27.92 14.15 -23.60
C TYR A 661 -27.95 14.87 -22.25
N GLU A 662 -29.12 14.97 -21.62
CA GLU A 662 -29.28 15.60 -20.30
C GLU A 662 -28.48 14.88 -19.21
N HIS A 663 -28.50 13.55 -19.20
CA HIS A 663 -27.72 12.76 -18.26
C HIS A 663 -26.21 12.98 -18.42
N ASN A 664 -25.72 13.02 -19.66
CA ASN A 664 -24.31 13.26 -19.94
C ASN A 664 -23.85 14.66 -19.50
N GLU A 665 -24.70 15.67 -19.66
CA GLU A 665 -24.42 17.04 -19.18
C GLU A 665 -24.38 17.10 -17.65
N GLU A 666 -25.29 16.40 -16.96
CA GLU A 666 -25.25 16.30 -15.49
C GLU A 666 -24.01 15.54 -15.00
N LEU A 667 -23.57 14.49 -15.71
CA LEU A 667 -22.31 13.80 -15.41
C LEU A 667 -21.11 14.74 -15.53
N LYS A 668 -21.04 15.57 -16.58
CA LYS A 668 -19.96 16.57 -16.74
C LYS A 668 -19.98 17.59 -15.60
N LYS A 669 -21.15 18.11 -15.22
CA LYS A 669 -21.27 19.03 -14.08
C LYS A 669 -20.83 18.40 -12.77
N MET A 670 -21.23 17.15 -12.52
CA MET A 670 -20.85 16.40 -11.33
C MET A 670 -19.33 16.16 -11.30
N GLN A 671 -18.73 15.78 -12.42
CA GLN A 671 -17.28 15.62 -12.55
C GLN A 671 -16.52 16.92 -12.28
N SER A 672 -16.97 18.05 -12.84
CA SER A 672 -16.37 19.36 -12.57
C SER A 672 -16.46 19.72 -11.08
N SER A 673 -17.64 19.53 -10.48
CA SER A 673 -17.86 19.82 -9.06
C SER A 673 -16.99 18.96 -8.14
N MET A 674 -16.84 17.67 -8.46
CA MET A 674 -15.92 16.78 -7.76
C MET A 674 -14.47 17.25 -7.91
N HIS A 675 -14.04 17.60 -9.12
CA HIS A 675 -12.68 18.09 -9.36
C HIS A 675 -12.38 19.34 -8.51
N ASP A 676 -13.31 20.29 -8.46
CA ASP A 676 -13.19 21.49 -7.63
C ASP A 676 -13.21 21.18 -6.12
N HIS A 677 -13.98 20.19 -5.69
CA HIS A 677 -13.98 19.73 -4.30
C HIS A 677 -12.64 19.09 -3.93
N PHE A 678 -12.10 18.20 -4.76
CA PHE A 678 -10.78 17.60 -4.54
C PHE A 678 -9.66 18.63 -4.52
N LYS A 679 -9.72 19.63 -5.41
CA LYS A 679 -8.74 20.72 -5.45
C LYS A 679 -8.75 21.52 -4.14
N ARG A 680 -9.93 21.77 -3.56
CA ARG A 680 -10.05 22.41 -2.23
C ARG A 680 -9.44 21.56 -1.13
N ILE A 681 -9.74 20.26 -1.09
CA ILE A 681 -9.17 19.33 -0.09
C ILE A 681 -7.64 19.31 -0.18
N LEU A 682 -7.07 19.23 -1.39
CA LEU A 682 -5.63 19.23 -1.60
C LEU A 682 -4.98 20.51 -1.08
N ASN A 683 -5.57 21.68 -1.38
CA ASN A 683 -5.08 22.96 -0.88
C ASN A 683 -5.15 23.04 0.65
N ASP A 684 -6.23 22.55 1.26
CA ASP A 684 -6.38 22.53 2.71
C ASP A 684 -5.38 21.58 3.38
N HIS A 685 -5.13 20.40 2.80
CA HIS A 685 -4.10 19.48 3.25
C HIS A 685 -2.69 20.09 3.15
N GLU A 686 -2.38 20.80 2.08
CA GLU A 686 -1.10 21.49 1.92
C GLU A 686 -0.92 22.58 2.98
N LYS A 687 -1.98 23.34 3.27
CA LYS A 687 -1.99 24.34 4.34
C LYS A 687 -1.78 23.72 5.73
N GLN A 688 -2.45 22.61 6.02
CA GLN A 688 -2.28 21.88 7.28
C GLN A 688 -0.88 21.27 7.41
N LYS A 689 -0.32 20.74 6.31
CA LYS A 689 1.06 20.24 6.28
C LYS A 689 2.05 21.33 6.64
N LEU A 690 1.92 22.53 6.05
CA LEU A 690 2.78 23.68 6.38
C LEU A 690 2.63 24.10 7.86
N GLN A 691 1.42 24.05 8.42
CA GLN A 691 1.21 24.32 9.84
C GLN A 691 1.89 23.29 10.74
N ILE A 692 1.79 21.99 10.40
CA ILE A 692 2.44 20.91 11.15
C ILE A 692 3.96 21.03 11.06
N GLU A 693 4.52 21.32 9.88
CA GLU A 693 5.96 21.56 9.72
C GLU A 693 6.45 22.74 10.55
N SER A 694 5.66 23.81 10.66
CA SER A 694 5.94 24.94 11.55
C SER A 694 5.96 24.54 13.02
N HIS A 695 4.93 23.81 13.48
CA HIS A 695 4.86 23.33 14.87
C HIS A 695 5.99 22.35 15.19
N LYS A 696 6.37 21.49 14.24
CA LYS A 696 7.50 20.58 14.39
C LYS A 696 8.80 21.35 14.66
N LYS A 697 9.07 22.40 13.87
CA LYS A 697 10.26 23.26 14.08
C LYS A 697 10.24 23.95 15.44
N GLU A 698 9.08 24.42 15.90
CA GLU A 698 8.94 25.02 17.23
C GLU A 698 9.25 24.00 18.33
N LEU A 699 8.74 22.77 18.21
CA LEU A 699 9.01 21.69 19.17
C LEU A 699 10.48 21.26 19.17
N GLU A 700 11.13 21.21 18.01
CA GLU A 700 12.57 20.93 17.91
C GLU A 700 13.38 22.01 18.66
N LEU A 701 13.08 23.29 18.45
CA LEU A 701 13.71 24.41 19.17
C LEU A 701 13.47 24.32 20.69
N ARG A 702 12.24 24.01 21.13
CA ARG A 702 11.96 23.79 22.56
C ARG A 702 12.72 22.60 23.12
N GLY A 703 12.89 21.53 22.34
CA GLY A 703 13.69 20.37 22.71
C GLY A 703 15.16 20.72 22.95
N GLU A 704 15.76 21.54 22.09
CA GLU A 704 17.13 22.04 22.28
C GLU A 704 17.26 22.92 23.53
N GLU A 705 16.30 23.82 23.78
CA GLU A 705 16.30 24.66 24.99
C GLU A 705 16.17 23.82 26.27
N LEU A 706 15.34 22.78 26.25
CA LEU A 706 15.23 21.85 27.38
C LEU A 706 16.53 21.10 27.65
N LYS A 707 17.23 20.61 26.61
CA LYS A 707 18.56 20.00 26.77
C LYS A 707 19.58 20.98 27.39
N LYS A 708 19.57 22.25 26.98
CA LYS A 708 20.43 23.28 27.58
C LYS A 708 20.09 23.54 29.05
N ARG A 709 18.81 23.51 29.42
CA ARG A 709 18.36 23.64 30.81
C ARG A 709 18.74 22.43 31.65
N GLU A 710 18.56 21.24 31.13
CA GLU A 710 18.96 19.99 31.78
C GLU A 710 20.47 19.97 32.05
N ALA A 711 21.29 20.35 31.07
CA ALA A 711 22.74 20.47 31.27
C ALA A 711 23.11 21.50 32.34
N ARG A 712 22.43 22.65 32.39
CA ARG A 712 22.62 23.65 33.46
C ARG A 712 22.26 23.10 34.83
N ASN A 713 21.10 22.45 34.94
CA ASN A 713 20.65 21.85 36.19
C ASN A 713 21.61 20.75 36.68
N GLU A 714 22.18 19.96 35.76
CA GLU A 714 23.16 18.93 36.09
C GLU A 714 24.48 19.54 36.60
N ILE A 715 24.93 20.64 36.00
CA ILE A 715 26.08 21.41 36.48
C ILE A 715 25.80 21.98 37.88
N GLU A 716 24.63 22.56 38.10
CA GLU A 716 24.23 23.10 39.41
C GLU A 716 24.16 22.00 40.48
N ARG A 717 23.63 20.82 40.14
CA ARG A 717 23.63 19.66 41.04
C ARG A 717 25.04 19.23 41.43
N LYS A 718 25.97 19.18 40.49
CA LYS A 718 27.38 18.84 40.78
C LYS A 718 28.01 19.88 41.71
N LYS A 719 27.81 21.17 41.45
CA LYS A 719 28.29 22.24 42.34
C LYS A 719 27.70 22.11 43.74
N LEU A 720 26.40 21.85 43.84
CA LEU A 720 25.73 21.66 45.13
C LEU A 720 26.31 20.47 45.90
N LEU A 721 26.62 19.36 45.21
CA LEU A 721 27.26 18.19 45.81
C LEU A 721 28.69 18.49 46.29
N GLU A 722 29.46 19.24 45.50
CA GLU A 722 30.80 19.71 45.89
C GLU A 722 30.72 20.62 47.13
N ASP A 723 29.77 21.55 47.17
CA ASP A 723 29.54 22.45 48.31
C ASP A 723 29.11 21.68 49.57
N ILE A 724 28.24 20.67 49.43
CA ILE A 724 27.85 19.78 50.55
C ILE A 724 29.08 19.01 51.06
N SER A 725 29.91 18.47 50.16
CA SER A 725 31.13 17.74 50.54
C SER A 725 32.11 18.66 51.27
N LYS A 726 32.34 19.86 50.73
CA LYS A 726 33.22 20.87 51.33
C LYS A 726 32.71 21.32 52.69
N ASN A 727 31.40 21.54 52.83
CA ASN A 727 30.79 21.86 54.13
C ASN A 727 30.92 20.71 55.12
N ALA A 728 30.83 19.46 54.68
CA ALA A 728 31.07 18.29 55.54
C ALA A 728 32.54 18.23 56.01
N GLU A 729 33.51 18.53 55.15
CA GLU A 729 34.92 18.63 55.54
C GLU A 729 35.18 19.80 56.50
N ASN A 730 34.62 20.99 56.21
CA ASN A 730 34.70 22.14 57.11
C ASN A 730 34.09 21.83 58.47
N ASN A 731 32.94 21.15 58.52
CA ASN A 731 32.32 20.73 59.78
C ASN A 731 33.19 19.73 60.54
N LYS A 732 33.85 18.79 59.86
CA LYS A 732 34.83 17.88 60.50
C LYS A 732 36.04 18.65 61.04
N ALA A 733 36.58 19.59 60.27
CA ALA A 733 37.68 20.45 60.70
C ALA A 733 37.29 21.32 61.89
N LEU A 734 36.07 21.86 61.91
CA LEU A 734 35.54 22.64 63.02
C LEU A 734 35.35 21.76 64.28
N GLN A 735 34.87 20.53 64.14
CA GLN A 735 34.80 19.58 65.26
C GLN A 735 36.19 19.26 65.81
N LEU A 736 37.18 19.03 64.94
CA LEU A 736 38.57 18.80 65.36
C LEU A 736 39.16 20.04 66.05
N ALA A 737 38.95 21.22 65.50
CA ALA A 737 39.38 22.47 66.12
C ALA A 737 38.71 22.70 67.48
N THR A 738 37.42 22.36 67.62
CA THR A 738 36.70 22.43 68.90
C THR A 738 37.27 21.43 69.91
N GLN A 739 37.64 20.22 69.47
CA GLN A 739 38.30 19.23 70.32
C GLN A 739 39.70 19.69 70.76
N GLU A 740 40.48 20.27 69.85
CA GLU A 740 41.79 20.85 70.17
C GLU A 740 41.67 22.06 71.09
N GLN A 741 40.66 22.92 70.90
CA GLN A 741 40.38 24.03 71.79
C GLN A 741 40.04 23.52 73.19
N ASN A 742 39.17 22.51 73.32
CA ASN A 742 38.86 21.90 74.61
C ASN A 742 40.10 21.29 75.28
N ARG A 743 40.98 20.63 74.51
CA ARG A 743 42.26 20.12 75.02
C ARG A 743 43.19 21.24 75.47
N ALA A 744 43.28 22.32 74.69
CA ALA A 744 44.07 23.49 75.03
C ALA A 744 43.52 24.16 76.29
N ASP A 745 42.21 24.32 76.42
CA ASP A 745 41.54 24.88 77.59
C ASP A 745 41.76 23.99 78.83
N GLU A 746 41.67 22.66 78.70
CA GLU A 746 42.04 21.70 79.75
C GLU A 746 43.52 21.83 80.15
N ASN A 747 44.41 22.00 79.17
CA ASN A 747 45.84 22.17 79.41
C ASN A 747 46.16 23.54 80.04
N VAL A 748 45.44 24.60 79.66
CA VAL A 748 45.54 25.93 80.29
C VAL A 748 45.00 25.88 81.70
N LEU A 749 43.92 25.13 81.96
CA LEU A 749 43.40 24.93 83.31
C LEU A 749 44.42 24.18 84.19
N LYS A 750 45.02 23.10 83.67
CA LYS A 750 46.13 22.40 84.35
C LYS A 750 47.32 23.31 84.56
N LEU A 751 47.72 24.09 83.56
CA LEU A 751 48.81 25.05 83.67
C LEU A 751 48.49 26.14 84.68
N ALA A 752 47.25 26.60 84.78
CA ALA A 752 46.82 27.57 85.78
C ALA A 752 46.82 26.97 87.19
N GLU A 753 46.43 25.70 87.35
CA GLU A 753 46.56 24.95 88.61
C GLU A 753 48.03 24.73 88.97
N ASP A 754 48.88 24.39 88.01
CA ASP A 754 50.32 24.22 88.20
C ASP A 754 51.01 25.54 88.48
N GLN A 755 50.63 26.63 87.80
CA GLN A 755 51.10 27.98 88.10
C GLN A 755 50.61 28.44 89.47
N LYS A 756 49.39 28.08 89.88
CA LYS A 756 48.91 28.35 91.23
C LYS A 756 49.74 27.59 92.26
N ARG A 757 50.00 26.30 92.04
CA ARG A 757 50.88 25.49 92.91
C ARG A 757 52.30 26.04 92.93
N GLN A 758 52.87 26.35 91.77
CA GLN A 758 54.19 26.96 91.65
C GLN A 758 54.22 28.36 92.27
N LYS A 759 53.16 29.15 92.20
CA LYS A 759 53.05 30.45 92.87
C LYS A 759 52.92 30.29 94.38
N GLU A 760 52.18 29.30 94.86
CA GLU A 760 52.13 28.95 96.28
C GLU A 760 53.49 28.47 96.78
N ASP A 761 54.18 27.64 96.00
CA ASP A 761 55.52 27.17 96.31
C ASP A 761 56.57 28.28 96.17
N LEU A 762 56.45 29.16 95.19
CA LEU A 762 57.27 30.37 95.06
C LEU A 762 56.97 31.36 96.17
N HIS A 763 55.73 31.52 96.63
CA HIS A 763 55.44 32.33 97.82
C HIS A 763 56.06 31.70 99.07
N LYS A 764 55.97 30.38 99.25
CA LYS A 764 56.71 29.70 100.32
C LYS A 764 58.22 29.90 100.17
N LYS A 765 58.72 29.89 98.93
CA LYS A 765 60.13 30.09 98.61
C LYS A 765 60.55 31.55 98.73
N ILE A 766 59.68 32.52 98.51
CA ILE A 766 59.89 33.94 98.76
C ILE A 766 59.92 34.17 100.26
N ILE A 767 59.01 33.58 101.03
CA ILE A 767 59.07 33.62 102.51
C ILE A 767 60.38 32.97 103.00
N GLN A 768 60.79 31.86 102.37
CA GLN A 768 62.06 31.20 102.67
C GLN A 768 63.27 32.03 102.22
N LEU A 769 63.22 32.69 101.08
CA LEU A 769 64.28 33.54 100.55
C LEU A 769 64.35 34.89 101.26
N GLU A 770 63.24 35.43 101.76
CA GLU A 770 63.19 36.57 102.67
C GLU A 770 63.84 36.17 103.99
N LYS A 771 63.54 34.97 104.50
CA LYS A 771 64.23 34.40 105.65
C LYS A 771 65.73 34.18 105.38
N GLU A 772 66.12 33.66 104.22
CA GLU A 772 67.51 33.48 103.82
C GLU A 772 68.21 34.81 103.52
N LEU A 773 67.49 35.84 103.06
CA LEU A 773 68.00 37.19 102.85
C LEU A 773 68.19 37.89 104.20
N ASP A 774 67.26 37.72 105.14
CA ASP A 774 67.41 38.17 106.53
C ASP A 774 68.58 37.43 107.20
N GLU A 775 68.73 36.13 106.96
CA GLU A 775 69.90 35.33 107.39
C GLU A 775 71.19 35.80 106.70
N LYS A 776 71.17 36.12 105.41
CA LYS A 776 72.32 36.65 104.66
C LYS A 776 72.70 38.06 105.13
N GLN A 777 71.74 38.94 105.36
CA GLN A 777 71.97 40.27 105.91
C GLN A 777 72.49 40.18 107.35
N ALA A 778 71.98 39.24 108.15
CA ALA A 778 72.52 38.92 109.47
C ALA A 778 73.96 38.41 109.37
N LEU A 779 74.27 37.56 108.38
CA LEU A 779 75.62 37.06 108.12
C LEU A 779 76.57 38.12 107.57
N GLU A 780 76.13 39.04 106.73
CA GLU A 780 76.93 40.20 106.28
C GLU A 780 77.24 41.12 107.46
N LEU A 781 76.25 41.36 108.35
CA LEU A 781 76.45 42.08 109.61
C LEU A 781 77.39 41.32 110.56
N GLU A 782 77.31 39.99 110.61
CA GLU A 782 78.18 39.14 111.41
C GLU A 782 79.60 39.11 110.85
N ILE A 783 79.80 39.03 109.54
CA ILE A 783 81.11 39.16 108.87
C ILE A 783 81.70 40.54 109.14
N GLU A 784 80.91 41.63 109.12
CA GLU A 784 81.38 42.96 109.54
C GLU A 784 81.72 43.02 111.04
N GLN A 785 80.91 42.39 111.91
CA GLN A 785 81.20 42.28 113.34
C GLN A 785 82.48 41.47 113.63
N LEU A 786 82.71 40.39 112.89
CA LEU A 786 83.88 39.54 113.02
C LEU A 786 85.12 40.25 112.44
N ARG A 787 84.99 40.99 111.32
CA ARG A 787 86.04 41.90 110.80
C ARG A 787 86.38 43.00 111.80
N GLY A 788 85.37 43.61 112.42
CA GLY A 788 85.53 44.61 113.49
C GLY A 788 86.23 44.02 114.72
N SER A 789 85.81 42.83 115.16
CA SER A 789 86.40 42.14 116.33
C SER A 789 87.84 41.70 116.09
N LEU A 790 88.18 41.24 114.87
CA LEU A 790 89.55 40.97 114.43
C LEU A 790 90.42 42.23 114.51
N LYS A 791 89.87 43.37 114.07
CA LYS A 791 90.55 44.68 114.12
C LYS A 791 90.77 45.19 115.54
N VAL A 792 89.85 44.88 116.47
CA VAL A 792 89.99 45.20 117.90
C VAL A 792 91.05 44.31 118.57
N LEU A 793 91.07 43.01 118.26
CA LEU A 793 92.06 42.07 118.81
C LEU A 793 93.49 42.35 118.30
N GLU A 794 93.64 42.93 117.10
CA GLU A 794 94.93 43.41 116.58
C GLU A 794 95.54 44.58 117.37
N HIS A 795 94.74 45.30 118.18
CA HIS A 795 95.16 46.52 118.87
C HIS A 795 95.30 46.39 120.40
N MET A 796 95.12 45.18 120.96
CA MET A 796 95.28 44.95 122.41
C MET A 796 96.71 44.51 122.74
N GLU A 797 97.55 45.47 123.14
CA GLU A 797 98.87 45.20 123.73
C GLU A 797 98.72 44.80 125.22
N GLY A 798 98.93 43.52 125.54
CA GLY A 798 99.02 43.07 126.95
C GLY A 798 98.90 41.56 127.19
N GLU A 799 99.93 41.00 127.84
CA GLU A 799 100.11 39.67 128.48
C GLU A 799 98.95 38.65 128.42
N ASP A 800 98.76 37.96 127.27
CA ASP A 800 98.35 36.55 127.13
C ASP A 800 98.19 36.13 125.64
N GLU A 801 99.29 36.16 124.88
CA GLU A 801 99.31 35.98 123.41
C GLU A 801 98.73 34.64 122.90
N LYS A 802 98.78 33.56 123.69
CA LYS A 802 98.32 32.23 123.22
C LYS A 802 96.80 32.13 123.09
N GLU A 803 96.04 32.79 123.95
CA GLU A 803 94.57 32.73 123.89
C GLU A 803 94.03 33.60 122.75
N ILE A 804 94.74 34.69 122.42
CA ILE A 804 94.43 35.61 121.32
C ILE A 804 94.63 34.94 119.96
N ILE A 805 95.75 34.25 119.76
CA ILE A 805 96.05 33.55 118.50
C ILE A 805 95.02 32.45 118.20
N THR A 806 94.62 31.69 119.22
CA THR A 806 93.65 30.60 119.04
C THR A 806 92.26 31.13 118.65
N LYS A 807 91.87 32.31 119.15
CA LYS A 807 90.61 32.99 118.74
C LYS A 807 90.71 33.65 117.37
N MET A 808 91.86 34.24 117.01
CA MET A 808 92.09 34.78 115.66
C MET A 808 92.02 33.70 114.56
N ASP A 809 92.61 32.53 114.80
CA ASP A 809 92.59 31.43 113.81
C ASP A 809 91.18 30.86 113.59
N GLY A 810 90.35 30.81 114.65
CA GLY A 810 88.94 30.42 114.53
C GLY A 810 88.14 31.39 113.65
N LEU A 811 88.29 32.69 113.90
CA LEU A 811 87.60 33.74 113.15
C LEU A 811 88.06 33.84 111.69
N LEU A 812 89.35 33.62 111.41
CA LEU A 812 89.88 33.60 110.04
C LEU A 812 89.37 32.40 109.22
N LYS A 813 89.01 31.30 109.87
CA LYS A 813 88.45 30.13 109.19
C LYS A 813 87.01 30.40 108.76
N ASP A 814 86.17 30.91 109.66
CA ASP A 814 84.76 31.18 109.37
C ASP A 814 84.58 32.26 108.28
N LEU A 815 85.51 33.22 108.19
CA LEU A 815 85.49 34.26 107.16
C LEU A 815 85.78 33.71 105.75
N ARG A 816 86.68 32.73 105.64
CA ARG A 816 87.00 32.09 104.35
C ARG A 816 85.84 31.29 103.79
N ASP A 817 85.16 30.50 104.62
CA ASP A 817 84.07 29.64 104.18
C ASP A 817 82.89 30.47 103.62
N ARG A 818 82.70 31.70 104.09
CA ARG A 818 81.66 32.63 103.61
C ARG A 818 82.02 33.41 102.35
N GLU A 819 83.31 33.68 102.13
CA GLU A 819 83.77 34.32 100.89
C GLU A 819 83.67 33.36 99.68
N GLU A 820 83.74 32.04 99.91
CA GLU A 820 83.58 31.01 98.88
C GLU A 820 82.14 30.93 98.32
N GLU A 821 81.12 31.03 99.18
CA GLU A 821 79.70 31.01 98.77
C GLU A 821 79.31 32.20 97.84
N LEU A 822 80.01 33.33 97.94
CA LEU A 822 79.76 34.50 97.09
C LEU A 822 80.36 34.33 95.68
N ALA A 823 81.47 33.59 95.56
CA ALA A 823 82.16 33.38 94.28
C ALA A 823 81.37 32.46 93.33
N ASP A 824 80.62 31.49 93.86
CA ASP A 824 79.79 30.58 93.07
C ASP A 824 78.65 31.29 92.32
N LEU A 825 78.12 32.39 92.89
CA LEU A 825 77.07 33.19 92.28
C LEU A 825 77.54 33.98 91.04
N ASP A 826 78.80 34.43 91.02
CA ASP A 826 79.36 35.19 89.88
C ASP A 826 79.68 34.30 88.67
N ALA A 827 79.99 33.01 88.89
CA ALA A 827 80.24 32.04 87.83
C ALA A 827 78.99 31.76 86.98
N LEU A 828 77.81 31.69 87.60
CA LEU A 828 76.53 31.44 86.93
C LEU A 828 76.17 32.54 85.92
N LYS A 829 76.53 33.79 86.23
CA LYS A 829 76.23 34.96 85.39
C LYS A 829 77.04 34.98 84.09
N GLN A 830 78.29 34.52 84.12
CA GLN A 830 79.16 34.45 82.93
C GLN A 830 78.69 33.37 81.93
N GLU A 831 78.13 32.26 82.41
CA GLU A 831 77.64 31.18 81.54
C GLU A 831 76.46 31.61 80.64
N LEU A 832 75.60 32.50 81.15
CA LEU A 832 74.42 32.99 80.45
C LEU A 832 74.79 33.87 79.23
N ILE A 833 75.83 34.68 79.34
CA ILE A 833 76.33 35.55 78.25
C ILE A 833 76.93 34.72 77.11
N VAL A 834 77.59 33.61 77.42
CA VAL A 834 78.20 32.72 76.41
C VAL A 834 77.12 32.00 75.58
N LYS A 835 75.99 31.63 76.21
CA LYS A 835 74.88 30.97 75.51
C LYS A 835 74.19 31.90 74.50
N GLU A 836 74.03 33.18 74.82
CA GLU A 836 73.40 34.16 73.91
C GLU A 836 74.22 34.37 72.63
N ARG A 837 75.56 34.48 72.75
CA ARG A 837 76.43 34.64 71.57
C ARG A 837 76.35 33.45 70.61
N ARG A 838 76.33 32.22 71.13
CA ARG A 838 76.22 31.01 70.31
C ARG A 838 74.93 30.94 69.51
N ILE A 839 73.80 31.33 70.10
CA ILE A 839 72.50 31.33 69.42
C ILE A 839 72.48 32.36 68.28
N ASN A 840 73.15 33.50 68.45
CA ASN A 840 73.21 34.51 67.40
C ASN A 840 74.09 34.07 66.21
N ASP A 841 75.18 33.36 66.47
CA ASP A 841 76.05 32.79 65.42
C ASP A 841 75.28 31.75 64.59
N GLU A 842 74.54 30.84 65.24
CA GLU A 842 73.71 29.82 64.57
C GLU A 842 72.63 30.45 63.66
N LEU A 843 72.06 31.60 64.07
CA LEU A 843 71.03 32.29 63.30
C LEU A 843 71.60 32.98 62.04
N GLN A 844 72.84 33.44 62.08
CA GLN A 844 73.52 33.99 60.90
C GLN A 844 73.91 32.89 59.91
N ASP A 845 74.37 31.74 60.39
CA ASP A 845 74.70 30.59 59.54
C ASP A 845 73.45 30.07 58.79
N ALA A 846 72.32 29.94 59.49
CA ALA A 846 71.05 29.53 58.87
C ALA A 846 70.58 30.50 57.76
N ARG A 847 70.86 31.80 57.91
CA ARG A 847 70.53 32.82 56.89
C ARG A 847 71.38 32.65 55.63
N LYS A 848 72.67 32.36 55.81
CA LYS A 848 73.61 32.18 54.71
C LYS A 848 73.25 30.97 53.85
N GLU A 849 72.88 29.86 54.48
CA GLU A 849 72.40 28.65 53.80
C GLU A 849 71.13 28.90 52.96
N LEU A 850 70.15 29.64 53.50
CA LEU A 850 68.95 30.00 52.75
C LEU A 850 69.24 30.87 51.52
N ILE A 851 70.16 31.83 51.62
CA ILE A 851 70.54 32.68 50.48
C ILE A 851 71.18 31.83 49.37
N MET A 852 72.04 30.85 49.72
CA MET A 852 72.61 29.92 48.76
C MET A 852 71.53 29.09 48.05
N ALA A 853 70.60 28.49 48.81
CA ALA A 853 69.53 27.68 48.25
C ALA A 853 68.63 28.45 47.26
N PHE A 854 68.29 29.70 47.56
CA PHE A 854 67.49 30.54 46.65
C PHE A 854 68.27 31.06 45.43
N THR A 855 69.60 31.00 45.45
CA THR A 855 70.45 31.38 44.30
C THR A 855 70.56 30.23 43.30
N GLU A 856 70.65 28.98 43.78
CA GLU A 856 70.81 27.79 42.94
C GLU A 856 69.49 27.30 42.33
N LEU A 857 68.36 27.54 43.00
CA LEU A 857 67.05 27.07 42.57
C LEU A 857 66.31 28.14 41.74
N PRO A 858 65.72 27.80 40.57
CA PRO A 858 64.95 28.74 39.76
C PRO A 858 63.55 28.98 40.37
N ILE A 859 63.51 29.65 41.52
CA ILE A 859 62.28 29.89 42.30
C ILE A 859 61.57 31.15 41.80
N ARG A 860 60.40 30.99 41.17
CA ARG A 860 59.50 32.10 40.85
C ARG A 860 58.61 32.43 42.06
N SER A 861 59.17 33.08 43.08
CA SER A 861 58.41 33.56 44.24
C SER A 861 58.59 35.08 44.46
N HIS A 862 57.75 35.65 45.33
CA HIS A 862 57.88 37.06 45.74
C HIS A 862 59.08 37.29 46.68
N ILE A 863 59.65 36.21 47.23
CA ILE A 863 60.87 36.21 48.04
C ILE A 863 61.99 35.63 47.20
N ARG A 864 63.01 36.44 46.92
CA ARG A 864 64.15 36.05 46.08
C ARG A 864 65.42 36.70 46.61
N VAL A 865 66.57 36.21 46.18
CA VAL A 865 67.85 36.88 46.48
C VAL A 865 67.91 38.17 45.67
N LYS A 866 68.10 39.29 46.38
CA LYS A 866 68.44 40.58 45.77
C LYS A 866 69.91 40.87 46.06
N ARG A 867 70.66 41.26 45.04
CA ARG A 867 72.01 41.79 45.21
C ARG A 867 71.92 43.29 45.50
N LEU A 868 71.98 43.65 46.77
CA LEU A 868 71.85 45.03 47.23
C LEU A 868 73.14 45.78 46.92
N GLY A 869 73.02 46.92 46.23
CA GLY A 869 74.17 47.71 45.81
C GLY A 869 74.79 47.34 44.46
N GLU A 870 74.20 46.41 43.70
CA GLU A 870 74.64 46.10 42.34
C GLU A 870 74.17 47.18 41.36
N LEU A 871 75.08 47.63 40.49
CA LEU A 871 74.78 48.68 39.54
C LEU A 871 73.92 48.15 38.38
N ASP A 872 72.74 48.75 38.17
CA ASP A 872 71.86 48.39 37.05
C ASP A 872 72.48 48.82 35.72
N PHE A 873 72.77 47.84 34.86
CA PHE A 873 73.36 48.03 33.55
C PHE A 873 72.42 48.72 32.55
N LYS A 874 71.11 48.51 32.68
CA LYS A 874 70.13 48.87 31.65
C LYS A 874 70.11 50.38 31.32
N PRO A 875 70.14 51.30 32.31
CA PRO A 875 70.17 52.74 32.02
C PRO A 875 71.46 53.20 31.30
N PHE A 876 72.58 52.51 31.49
CA PHE A 876 73.82 52.78 30.75
C PHE A 876 73.71 52.32 29.30
N PHE A 877 73.14 51.13 29.08
CA PHE A 877 72.90 50.60 27.74
C PHE A 877 71.92 51.46 26.93
N GLU A 878 70.80 51.87 27.54
CA GLU A 878 69.83 52.76 26.89
C GLU A 878 70.46 54.11 26.49
N ALA A 879 71.33 54.67 27.34
CA ALA A 879 72.05 55.90 27.03
C ALA A 879 73.07 55.72 25.88
N MET A 880 73.76 54.58 25.81
CA MET A 880 74.72 54.31 24.74
C MET A 880 74.05 53.96 23.40
N LYS A 881 72.89 53.29 23.42
CA LYS A 881 72.10 52.96 22.22
C LYS A 881 71.62 54.19 21.46
N LEU A 882 71.50 55.34 22.13
CA LEU A 882 71.20 56.63 21.49
C LEU A 882 72.40 57.24 20.77
N LYS A 883 73.63 56.81 21.07
CA LYS A 883 74.88 57.38 20.54
C LYS A 883 75.65 56.44 19.60
N TYR A 884 75.46 55.14 19.72
CA TYR A 884 76.20 54.10 18.99
C TYR A 884 75.25 53.04 18.38
N ASN A 885 75.76 52.23 17.46
CA ASN A 885 75.03 51.05 16.96
C ASN A 885 74.90 49.98 18.08
N GLU A 886 74.00 49.01 17.94
CA GLU A 886 73.59 48.14 19.06
C GLU A 886 74.74 47.28 19.63
N ASP A 887 75.64 46.78 18.79
CA ASP A 887 76.82 45.98 19.20
C ASP A 887 77.93 46.85 19.85
N GLU A 888 78.14 48.07 19.37
CA GLU A 888 79.08 49.03 19.99
C GLU A 888 78.50 49.65 21.27
N ALA A 889 77.19 49.87 21.33
CA ALA A 889 76.49 50.42 22.48
C ALA A 889 76.58 49.49 23.69
N ASP A 890 76.49 48.17 23.48
CA ASP A 890 76.63 47.16 24.55
C ASP A 890 78.06 47.15 25.12
N THR A 891 79.05 47.16 24.22
CA THR A 891 80.47 47.21 24.60
C THR A 891 80.80 48.49 25.36
N LYS A 892 80.34 49.65 24.87
CA LYS A 892 80.56 50.96 25.50
C LYS A 892 79.81 51.11 26.82
N ALA A 893 78.59 50.60 26.91
CA ALA A 893 77.83 50.59 28.15
C ALA A 893 78.51 49.70 29.21
N SER A 894 79.09 48.57 28.81
CA SER A 894 79.83 47.67 29.70
C SER A 894 81.11 48.30 30.22
N GLU A 895 81.88 48.97 29.38
CA GLU A 895 83.08 49.72 29.81
C GLU A 895 82.72 50.78 30.86
N ILE A 896 81.64 51.54 30.64
CA ILE A 896 81.22 52.63 31.54
C ILE A 896 80.60 52.07 32.83
N CYS A 897 79.74 51.06 32.74
CA CYS A 897 79.14 50.42 33.91
C CYS A 897 80.22 49.81 34.81
N THR A 898 81.23 49.15 34.23
CA THR A 898 82.37 48.58 34.98
C THR A 898 83.20 49.67 35.66
N LEU A 899 83.45 50.80 34.99
CA LEU A 899 84.13 51.95 35.59
C LEU A 899 83.37 52.49 36.80
N TRP A 900 82.05 52.57 36.72
CA TRP A 900 81.20 53.05 37.81
C TRP A 900 81.06 52.04 38.95
N ASP A 901 81.06 50.73 38.67
CA ASP A 901 81.15 49.71 39.72
C ASP A 901 82.49 49.80 40.48
N LEU A 902 83.59 50.14 39.80
CA LEU A 902 84.88 50.42 40.46
C LEU A 902 84.82 51.67 41.35
N TYR A 903 84.13 52.72 40.91
CA TYR A 903 83.95 53.91 41.76
C TYR A 903 83.09 53.61 42.98
N LEU A 904 82.00 52.84 42.85
CA LEU A 904 81.15 52.44 43.99
C LEU A 904 81.91 51.69 45.09
N ARG A 905 83.00 51.00 44.72
CA ARG A 905 83.87 50.24 45.63
C ARG A 905 85.03 51.05 46.19
N ASP A 906 85.22 52.30 45.76
CA ASP A 906 86.29 53.16 46.24
C ASP A 906 85.99 53.64 47.67
N PRO A 907 86.72 53.18 48.70
CA PRO A 907 86.46 53.57 50.09
C PRO A 907 86.72 55.07 50.32
N ASN A 908 87.43 55.76 49.41
CA ASN A 908 87.70 57.19 49.51
C ASN A 908 86.59 58.05 48.86
N TRP A 909 85.62 57.45 48.19
CA TRP A 909 84.49 58.16 47.59
C TRP A 909 83.20 57.90 48.38
N HIS A 910 82.89 58.81 49.30
CA HIS A 910 81.71 58.74 50.16
C HIS A 910 80.87 60.02 50.02
N PRO A 911 80.00 60.11 48.99
CA PRO A 911 79.28 61.34 48.65
C PRO A 911 78.04 61.58 49.53
N PHE A 912 78.08 61.26 50.82
CA PHE A 912 76.95 61.44 51.75
C PHE A 912 77.12 62.70 52.62
N ILE A 913 76.00 63.34 52.95
CA ILE A 913 75.86 64.43 53.90
C ILE A 913 74.83 64.01 54.96
N THR A 914 75.09 64.38 56.21
CA THR A 914 74.18 64.07 57.32
C THR A 914 73.29 65.29 57.58
N THR A 915 71.98 65.10 57.54
CA THR A 915 70.96 66.12 57.81
C THR A 915 70.03 65.62 58.91
N GLU A 916 69.81 66.43 59.95
CA GLU A 916 68.94 66.10 61.07
C GLU A 916 67.53 66.66 60.80
N VAL A 917 66.54 65.78 60.71
CA VAL A 917 65.12 66.14 60.50
C VAL A 917 64.32 65.42 61.59
N ASP A 918 63.57 66.18 62.40
CA ASP A 918 62.72 65.67 63.50
C ASP A 918 63.41 64.69 64.48
N GLY A 919 64.66 64.99 64.88
CA GLY A 919 65.42 64.16 65.84
C GLY A 919 65.92 62.83 65.26
N LYS A 920 65.79 62.64 63.94
CA LYS A 920 66.31 61.51 63.19
C LYS A 920 67.43 61.98 62.27
N VAL A 921 68.57 61.33 62.39
CA VAL A 921 69.76 61.61 61.59
C VAL A 921 69.62 60.88 60.25
N GLU A 922 69.40 61.61 59.16
CA GLU A 922 69.30 61.04 57.81
C GLU A 922 70.54 61.38 56.98
N GLN A 923 71.08 60.38 56.27
CA GLN A 923 72.20 60.56 55.34
C GLN A 923 71.67 60.65 53.90
N SER A 924 71.94 61.77 53.23
CA SER A 924 71.55 62.02 51.84
C SER A 924 72.77 62.26 50.96
N ILE A 925 72.66 62.05 49.64
CA ILE A 925 73.79 62.25 48.73
C ILE A 925 74.01 63.75 48.46
N ARG A 926 75.28 64.18 48.46
CA ARG A 926 75.67 65.57 48.18
C ARG A 926 75.26 65.94 46.74
N ARG A 927 74.31 66.88 46.61
CA ARG A 927 73.81 67.36 45.30
C ARG A 927 74.90 67.94 44.39
N ASP A 928 76.01 68.40 44.96
CA ASP A 928 77.13 68.99 44.24
C ASP A 928 78.32 68.05 44.01
N ASP A 929 78.17 66.74 44.17
CA ASP A 929 79.26 65.80 43.90
C ASP A 929 79.70 65.85 42.42
N GLU A 930 80.98 66.19 42.21
CA GLU A 930 81.56 66.42 40.87
C GLU A 930 81.54 65.16 40.00
N LYS A 931 81.72 63.96 40.59
CA LYS A 931 81.66 62.70 39.83
C LYS A 931 80.21 62.44 39.36
N LEU A 932 79.22 62.56 40.25
CA LEU A 932 77.80 62.36 39.90
C LEU A 932 77.27 63.42 38.92
N LYS A 933 77.73 64.67 39.01
CA LYS A 933 77.44 65.72 38.03
C LYS A 933 78.03 65.38 36.65
N GLY A 934 79.30 64.98 36.61
CA GLY A 934 79.96 64.56 35.37
C GLY A 934 79.24 63.38 34.69
N LEU A 935 78.78 62.40 35.46
CA LEU A 935 77.98 61.27 34.94
C LEU A 935 76.68 61.74 34.28
N ARG A 936 75.98 62.64 34.96
CA ARG A 936 74.70 63.17 34.52
C ARG A 936 74.83 63.95 33.21
N GLU A 937 75.89 64.74 33.06
CA GLU A 937 76.17 65.51 31.85
C GLU A 937 76.65 64.62 30.69
N GLN A 938 77.48 63.62 30.97
CA GLN A 938 78.09 62.79 29.92
C GLN A 938 77.17 61.67 29.42
N ILE A 939 76.44 61.01 30.32
CA ILE A 939 75.67 59.79 30.03
C ILE A 939 74.16 60.04 30.15
N GLY A 940 73.73 60.79 31.17
CA GLY A 940 72.33 61.17 31.37
C GLY A 940 71.79 60.84 32.77
N GLU A 941 70.59 61.34 33.05
CA GLU A 941 69.93 61.22 34.36
C GLU A 941 69.64 59.77 34.78
N GLY A 942 69.33 58.89 33.81
CA GLY A 942 69.03 57.48 34.07
C GLY A 942 70.21 56.72 34.67
N ALA A 943 71.41 56.87 34.08
CA ALA A 943 72.63 56.26 34.59
C ALA A 943 73.06 56.86 35.95
N CYS A 944 72.89 58.18 36.13
CA CYS A 944 73.15 58.85 37.42
C CYS A 944 72.24 58.31 38.54
N THR A 945 70.95 58.11 38.23
CA THR A 945 69.97 57.56 39.19
C THR A 945 70.30 56.11 39.57
N ALA A 946 70.78 55.30 38.62
CA ALA A 946 71.21 53.92 38.89
C ALA A 946 72.39 53.87 39.88
N VAL A 947 73.39 54.73 39.69
CA VAL A 947 74.55 54.83 40.61
C VAL A 947 74.14 55.33 41.99
N ILE A 948 73.28 56.34 42.07
CA ILE A 948 72.75 56.86 43.35
C ILE A 948 72.01 55.76 44.11
N THR A 949 71.17 54.99 43.40
CA THR A 949 70.42 53.89 44.00
C THR A 949 71.36 52.82 44.58
N ALA A 950 72.38 52.41 43.80
CA ALA A 950 73.38 51.45 44.28
C ALA A 950 74.17 51.98 45.50
N LEU A 951 74.56 53.26 45.52
CA LEU A 951 75.23 53.90 46.66
C LEU A 951 74.37 53.86 47.93
N MET A 952 73.09 54.25 47.82
CA MET A 952 72.17 54.27 48.95
C MET A 952 71.96 52.87 49.53
N GLU A 953 71.81 51.86 48.68
CA GLU A 953 71.66 50.47 49.11
C GLU A 953 72.90 49.93 49.84
N ILE A 954 74.11 50.25 49.36
CA ILE A 954 75.36 49.85 50.04
C ILE A 954 75.45 50.50 51.42
N ASN A 955 75.15 51.80 51.52
CA ASN A 955 75.22 52.54 52.78
C ASN A 955 74.18 52.06 53.81
N GLU A 956 72.98 51.73 53.37
CA GLU A 956 71.91 51.26 54.27
C GLU A 956 72.15 49.83 54.77
N PHE A 957 72.63 48.93 53.90
CA PHE A 957 72.63 47.50 54.21
C PHE A 957 74.01 46.89 54.45
N ASN A 958 75.09 47.57 54.08
CA ASN A 958 76.47 47.18 54.36
C ASN A 958 77.41 48.40 54.54
N PRO A 959 77.11 49.31 55.49
CA PRO A 959 77.85 50.57 55.64
C PRO A 959 79.35 50.38 55.93
N SER A 960 79.73 49.27 56.56
CA SER A 960 81.13 48.99 56.92
C SER A 960 81.91 48.27 55.82
N GLY A 961 81.23 47.58 54.90
CA GLY A 961 81.88 46.76 53.87
C GLY A 961 82.06 47.46 52.52
N SER A 962 81.18 48.40 52.17
CA SER A 962 81.25 49.13 50.89
C SER A 962 81.31 48.24 49.63
N TYR A 963 80.67 47.08 49.68
CA TYR A 963 80.50 46.18 48.53
C TYR A 963 79.08 45.60 48.47
N PRO A 964 78.59 45.18 47.28
CA PRO A 964 77.26 44.61 47.13
C PRO A 964 77.10 43.31 47.91
N VAL A 965 76.00 43.16 48.65
CA VAL A 965 75.69 41.97 49.44
C VAL A 965 74.43 41.28 48.94
N CYS A 966 74.44 39.96 48.91
CA CYS A 966 73.24 39.17 48.61
C CYS A 966 72.39 39.08 49.87
N GLU A 967 71.12 39.44 49.77
CA GLU A 967 70.16 39.31 50.88
C GLU A 967 68.86 38.69 50.42
N LEU A 968 68.18 38.01 51.35
CA LEU A 968 66.84 37.48 51.11
C LEU A 968 65.85 38.65 51.10
N TRP A 969 65.19 38.89 49.97
CA TRP A 969 64.38 40.10 49.76
C TRP A 969 62.93 39.78 49.44
N ASN A 970 62.02 40.46 50.14
CA ASN A 970 60.60 40.42 49.85
C ASN A 970 60.26 41.53 48.84
N TYR A 971 60.08 41.16 47.58
CA TYR A 971 59.78 42.10 46.50
C TYR A 971 58.35 42.68 46.56
N ARG A 972 57.45 42.06 47.33
CA ARG A 972 56.10 42.60 47.54
C ARG A 972 56.12 43.76 48.53
N GLU A 973 56.90 43.64 49.60
CA GLU A 973 56.95 44.61 50.70
C GLU A 973 58.14 45.56 50.62
N GLY A 974 59.10 45.32 49.71
CA GLY A 974 60.25 46.20 49.52
C GLY A 974 61.21 46.22 50.71
N ARG A 975 61.33 45.09 51.45
CA ARG A 975 62.20 44.96 52.64
C ARG A 975 62.94 43.61 52.68
N LYS A 976 63.93 43.49 53.58
CA LYS A 976 64.55 42.20 53.92
C LYS A 976 63.47 41.20 54.38
N ALA A 977 63.53 39.99 53.84
CA ALA A 977 62.67 38.89 54.24
C ALA A 977 63.20 38.23 55.53
N THR A 978 62.30 37.76 56.37
CA THR A 978 62.62 37.01 57.59
C THR A 978 62.97 35.55 57.26
N LEU A 979 63.71 34.88 58.15
CA LEU A 979 64.06 33.46 57.98
C LEU A 979 62.82 32.56 57.84
N LYS A 980 61.76 32.86 58.59
CA LYS A 980 60.48 32.16 58.51
C LYS A 980 59.85 32.27 57.13
N GLU A 981 59.78 33.49 56.59
CA GLU A 981 59.24 33.74 55.25
C GLU A 981 60.04 32.99 54.16
N GLY A 982 61.37 32.88 54.30
CA GLY A 982 62.21 32.10 53.39
C GLY A 982 61.98 30.58 53.46
N VAL A 983 61.85 30.03 54.68
CA VAL A 983 61.60 28.60 54.90
C VAL A 983 60.21 28.19 54.41
N GLU A 984 59.18 29.03 54.60
CA GLU A 984 57.81 28.78 54.13
C GLU A 984 57.77 28.58 52.60
N VAL A 985 58.49 29.41 51.84
CA VAL A 985 58.57 29.26 50.37
C VAL A 985 59.24 27.94 49.96
N LEU A 986 60.30 27.51 50.66
CA LEU A 986 60.94 26.21 50.38
C LEU A 986 60.05 25.04 50.77
N LEU A 987 59.30 25.14 51.86
CA LEU A 987 58.34 24.11 52.28
C LEU A 987 57.18 23.98 51.28
N ASP A 988 56.67 25.09 50.75
CA ASP A 988 55.63 25.06 49.72
C ASP A 988 56.12 24.43 48.41
N LEU A 989 57.37 24.71 48.01
CA LEU A 989 57.99 24.06 46.86
C LEU A 989 58.18 22.55 47.09
N TRP A 990 58.69 22.17 48.26
CA TRP A 990 58.86 20.77 48.65
C TRP A 990 57.51 20.03 48.66
N ASN A 991 56.48 20.61 49.27
CA ASN A 991 55.13 20.04 49.32
C ASN A 991 54.50 19.92 47.93
N SER A 992 54.79 20.86 47.03
CA SER A 992 54.34 20.81 45.64
C SER A 992 55.05 19.71 44.84
N GLN A 993 56.36 19.51 45.03
CA GLN A 993 57.10 18.39 44.42
C GLN A 993 56.68 17.02 44.94
N LYS A 994 56.22 16.91 46.19
CA LYS A 994 55.73 15.65 46.78
C LYS A 994 54.31 15.25 46.31
N ARG A 995 53.59 16.17 45.65
CA ARG A 995 52.23 15.97 45.11
C ARG A 995 52.23 15.67 43.60
N MET A 996 53.37 15.82 42.92
CA MET A 996 53.65 15.21 41.61
C MET A 996 54.30 13.85 41.81
#